data_AF-A0A7Y4TZT7-F1
#
_entry.id   AF-A0A7Y4TZT7-F1
#
_cell.length_a   1.000
_cell.length_b   1.000
_cell.length_c   1.000
_cell.angle_alpha   90.00
_cell.angle_beta   90.00
_cell.angle_gamma   90.00
#
_symmetry.space_group_name_H-M   'P 1'
#
loop_
_entity.id
_entity.type
_entity.pdbx_description
1 polymer ?
#
loop_
_entity_poly.entity_id
_entity_poly.type
_entity_poly.pdbx_seq_one_letter_code
_entity_poly.pdbx_strand_id
1 'polypeptide(L)'
;MSLNEALQKTLDWITHATGAQTLILSEGWIVLGLMILVIAAVVMGRKLITAVLTLRALALTPTFSRRLSKWVKSYAYSDEEFVRADGGGERWVALRTQAIDRLAGFFQTRYAKSIAWGDGIRESFSDLRFTDANRVPFPFMRVMREKFNLCSVVTASDGPKLLDLDGQWTLDVSGSYGLNVAGFDRYKEWMHKGWEQVKDLGPVLGPLHPIVADNIALLKTISHTDEVSFHMSGTEAVMAAVRMARFNTRRKLIVCFSGAYHGWWDGVQAGLGSERELTDCLTLKDLHPASLALIRWRAQEIAAVLINPVQSFHPNSPPPSDTVLLTSAMRKTEESSTSYAEWLRQLRDVCTACDIPLIFDEVYTGFRLAPGGAQEYFGVRADLVVYGKTVAGGMPIGVVCGKRELMKRFDSEHPMRIAYVIGTFSAHPLVMGAMNEFLRWVTQPDTAQVYDTARQRCARWVQATNQQLAASALPLRVVHFGTVWTVLFKEPSRYNWLLQYYLRAEGVTLSWVGTGRCLSSLDFTEDDYQELQDKLLRAARTMRSDAWWLSEEQQPGREKIMRSHLFWEMVGSLVRVPAPRVPAPLKNFYTEIMRRKHDDHVASHSNIINQFFHLLSSSVFIYCYVLIFSDLTLAMSLGLAALFVRQIGHAILEPPCHDKEELLLGLNTRKKTMVVGGYLLLPVIHLVSAGSVTMETLGATIPVVAWQWLLMTLAVVGGHVSYLAWKHDLRSAMIWFVKLATDPLTDIAAYYTSPSRLMQAIQARKGEAL
;
A
#
# COMPACT_ATOMS: atom_id res chain seq x y z
N MET A 1 -22.38 -38.63 5.72
CA MET A 1 -22.83 -39.48 4.60
C MET A 1 -21.73 -39.45 3.56
N SER A 2 -21.10 -40.58 3.28
CA SER A 2 -19.99 -40.62 2.32
C SER A 2 -20.52 -40.44 0.88
N LEU A 3 -19.72 -39.86 -0.01
CA LEU A 3 -20.11 -39.66 -1.43
C LEU A 3 -20.52 -40.99 -2.09
N ASN A 4 -19.90 -42.10 -1.68
CA ASN A 4 -20.19 -43.44 -2.15
C ASN A 4 -21.58 -43.94 -1.70
N GLU A 5 -22.00 -43.68 -0.47
CA GLU A 5 -23.36 -44.06 0.00
C GLU A 5 -24.46 -43.26 -0.70
N ALA A 6 -24.20 -41.99 -1.02
CA ALA A 6 -25.14 -41.16 -1.78
C ALA A 6 -25.27 -41.64 -3.22
N LEU A 7 -24.15 -42.02 -3.86
CA LEU A 7 -24.12 -42.59 -5.20
C LEU A 7 -24.82 -43.95 -5.27
N GLN A 8 -24.58 -44.83 -4.28
CA GLN A 8 -25.20 -46.16 -4.25
C GLN A 8 -26.72 -46.07 -4.11
N LYS A 9 -27.22 -45.23 -3.18
CA LYS A 9 -28.68 -45.02 -3.02
C LYS A 9 -29.34 -44.40 -4.24
N THR A 10 -28.61 -43.55 -4.98
CA THR A 10 -29.12 -42.94 -6.21
C THR A 10 -29.14 -43.97 -7.36
N LEU A 11 -28.13 -44.82 -7.46
CA LEU A 11 -28.08 -45.95 -8.41
C LEU A 11 -29.17 -46.98 -8.15
N ASP A 12 -29.43 -47.31 -6.89
CA ASP A 12 -30.49 -48.24 -6.47
C ASP A 12 -31.89 -47.66 -6.76
N TRP A 13 -32.08 -46.35 -6.59
CA TRP A 13 -33.33 -45.67 -6.93
C TRP A 13 -33.59 -45.66 -8.45
N ILE A 14 -32.56 -45.38 -9.25
CA ILE A 14 -32.66 -45.33 -10.73
C ILE A 14 -32.94 -46.73 -11.30
N THR A 15 -32.30 -47.77 -10.76
CA THR A 15 -32.52 -49.15 -11.20
C THR A 15 -33.89 -49.70 -10.83
N HIS A 16 -34.46 -49.28 -9.70
CA HIS A 16 -35.82 -49.67 -9.33
C HIS A 16 -36.91 -48.91 -10.12
N ALA A 17 -36.65 -47.67 -10.52
CA ALA A 17 -37.64 -46.83 -11.19
C ALA A 17 -37.85 -47.11 -12.69
N THR A 18 -36.90 -47.76 -13.38
CA THR A 18 -36.84 -47.70 -14.86
C THR A 18 -37.07 -49.01 -15.61
N GLY A 19 -37.34 -50.13 -14.92
CA GLY A 19 -37.65 -51.47 -15.49
C GLY A 19 -37.68 -51.63 -17.02
N ALA A 20 -36.53 -51.50 -17.69
CA ALA A 20 -36.38 -51.69 -19.15
C ALA A 20 -34.89 -51.77 -19.53
N GLN A 21 -34.46 -52.91 -20.06
CA GLN A 21 -33.06 -53.21 -20.41
C GLN A 21 -32.58 -52.63 -21.75
N THR A 22 -33.30 -51.69 -22.39
CA THR A 22 -32.99 -51.25 -23.77
C THR A 22 -33.06 -49.73 -24.01
N LEU A 23 -32.94 -48.91 -22.96
CA LEU A 23 -32.92 -47.43 -23.05
C LEU A 23 -31.69 -46.77 -22.38
N ILE A 24 -30.66 -47.56 -22.06
CA ILE A 24 -29.58 -47.17 -21.13
C ILE A 24 -28.52 -46.25 -21.79
N LEU A 25 -28.43 -46.21 -23.13
CA LEU A 25 -27.37 -45.45 -23.80
C LEU A 25 -27.74 -43.98 -24.09
N SER A 26 -29.00 -43.61 -24.31
CA SER A 26 -29.37 -42.21 -24.66
C SER A 26 -29.57 -41.31 -23.44
N GLU A 27 -30.11 -41.82 -22.34
CA GLU A 27 -30.31 -41.04 -21.11
C GLU A 27 -29.02 -40.85 -20.30
N GLY A 28 -28.09 -41.82 -20.37
CA GLY A 28 -26.78 -41.73 -19.70
C GLY A 28 -25.94 -40.53 -20.16
N TRP A 29 -25.99 -40.18 -21.45
CA TRP A 29 -25.29 -39.00 -21.98
C TRP A 29 -25.94 -37.68 -21.55
N ILE A 30 -27.26 -37.66 -21.36
CA ILE A 30 -28.00 -36.49 -20.87
C ILE A 30 -27.67 -36.27 -19.39
N VAL A 31 -27.70 -37.33 -18.58
CA VAL A 31 -27.35 -37.27 -17.15
C VAL A 31 -25.87 -36.89 -16.97
N LEU A 32 -24.96 -37.46 -17.77
CA LEU A 32 -23.55 -37.07 -17.78
C LEU A 32 -23.35 -35.61 -18.20
N GLY A 33 -24.06 -35.16 -19.24
CA GLY A 33 -24.05 -33.76 -19.70
C GLY A 33 -24.54 -32.78 -18.64
N LEU A 34 -25.63 -33.12 -17.93
CA LEU A 34 -26.14 -32.35 -16.80
C LEU A 34 -25.18 -32.34 -15.62
N MET A 35 -24.54 -33.47 -15.29
CA MET A 35 -23.51 -33.53 -14.24
C MET A 35 -22.30 -32.65 -14.59
N ILE A 36 -21.82 -32.71 -15.85
CA ILE A 36 -20.72 -31.86 -16.32
C ILE A 36 -21.11 -30.37 -16.22
N LEU A 37 -22.33 -30.00 -16.62
CA LEU A 37 -22.83 -28.63 -16.53
C LEU A 37 -22.93 -28.15 -15.08
N VAL A 38 -23.43 -28.99 -14.17
CA VAL A 38 -23.51 -28.66 -12.73
C VAL A 38 -22.11 -28.50 -12.15
N ILE A 39 -21.17 -29.42 -12.45
CA ILE A 39 -19.79 -29.32 -12.00
C ILE A 39 -19.14 -28.03 -12.56
N ALA A 40 -19.33 -27.74 -13.84
CA ALA A 40 -18.82 -26.53 -14.47
C ALA A 40 -19.41 -25.26 -13.82
N ALA A 41 -20.71 -25.25 -13.54
CA ALA A 41 -21.40 -24.14 -12.87
C ALA A 41 -20.90 -23.97 -11.42
N VAL A 42 -20.69 -25.04 -10.67
CA VAL A 42 -20.14 -25.00 -9.30
C VAL A 42 -18.69 -24.50 -9.32
N VAL A 43 -17.86 -24.98 -10.24
CA VAL A 43 -16.47 -24.52 -10.40
C VAL A 43 -16.42 -23.05 -10.80
N MET A 44 -17.27 -22.62 -11.75
CA MET A 44 -17.36 -21.23 -12.18
C MET A 44 -17.86 -20.32 -11.05
N GLY A 45 -18.91 -20.75 -10.34
CA GLY A 45 -19.45 -20.06 -9.17
C GLY A 45 -18.41 -19.92 -8.07
N ARG A 46 -17.66 -20.98 -7.75
CA ARG A 46 -16.55 -20.94 -6.79
C ARG A 46 -15.45 -19.99 -7.25
N LYS A 47 -15.08 -19.99 -8.53
CA LYS A 47 -14.09 -19.04 -9.09
C LYS A 47 -14.58 -17.60 -8.98
N LEU A 48 -15.86 -17.34 -9.28
CA LEU A 48 -16.47 -16.02 -9.17
C LEU A 48 -16.48 -15.53 -7.71
N ILE A 49 -16.93 -16.36 -6.76
CA ILE A 49 -16.91 -16.03 -5.33
C ILE A 49 -15.46 -15.76 -4.87
N THR A 50 -14.51 -16.61 -5.27
CA THR A 50 -13.09 -16.42 -4.96
C THR A 50 -12.59 -15.08 -5.50
N ALA A 51 -12.93 -14.73 -6.74
CA ALA A 51 -12.54 -13.45 -7.34
C ALA A 51 -13.13 -12.27 -6.57
N VAL A 52 -14.41 -12.32 -6.20
CA VAL A 52 -15.08 -11.26 -5.43
C VAL A 52 -14.46 -11.11 -4.04
N LEU A 53 -14.27 -12.21 -3.29
CA LEU A 53 -13.62 -12.17 -1.98
C LEU A 53 -12.18 -11.67 -2.08
N THR A 54 -11.45 -12.11 -3.12
CA THR A 54 -10.08 -11.67 -3.37
C THR A 54 -10.05 -10.17 -3.62
N LEU A 55 -10.91 -9.63 -4.49
CA LEU A 55 -11.00 -8.20 -4.77
C LEU A 55 -11.36 -7.37 -3.52
N ARG A 56 -12.26 -7.87 -2.66
CA ARG A 56 -12.62 -7.17 -1.41
C ARG A 56 -11.46 -7.08 -0.43
N ALA A 57 -10.63 -8.12 -0.36
CA ALA A 57 -9.52 -8.26 0.58
C ALA A 57 -8.19 -7.67 0.08
N LEU A 58 -7.95 -7.67 -1.23
CA LEU A 58 -6.71 -7.19 -1.83
C LEU A 58 -6.50 -5.70 -1.55
N ALA A 59 -5.27 -5.34 -1.23
CA ALA A 59 -4.83 -3.96 -1.30
C ALA A 59 -4.48 -3.64 -2.75
N LEU A 60 -5.31 -2.82 -3.41
CA LEU A 60 -5.11 -2.49 -4.82
C LEU A 60 -4.02 -1.44 -5.03
N THR A 61 -3.68 -0.65 -4.00
CA THR A 61 -2.71 0.45 -4.08
C THR A 61 -1.33 0.02 -4.57
N PRO A 62 -0.69 -1.05 -4.04
CA PRO A 62 0.62 -1.50 -4.54
C PRO A 62 0.56 -1.88 -6.03
N THR A 63 -0.41 -2.71 -6.41
CA THR A 63 -0.58 -3.16 -7.80
C THR A 63 -0.88 -2.00 -8.75
N PHE A 64 -1.74 -1.07 -8.34
CA PHE A 64 -2.11 0.09 -9.14
C PHE A 64 -0.94 1.06 -9.27
N SER A 65 -0.21 1.34 -8.19
CA SER A 65 0.98 2.20 -8.22
C SER A 65 2.05 1.67 -9.19
N ARG A 66 2.28 0.35 -9.22
CA ARG A 66 3.21 -0.29 -10.17
C ARG A 66 2.72 -0.24 -11.61
N ARG A 67 1.41 -0.36 -11.85
CA ARG A 67 0.86 -0.22 -13.22
C ARG A 67 0.92 1.23 -13.70
N LEU A 68 0.58 2.17 -12.82
CA LEU A 68 0.63 3.61 -13.11
C LEU A 68 2.05 4.12 -13.30
N SER A 69 3.05 3.59 -12.58
CA SER A 69 4.43 4.08 -12.69
C SER A 69 4.99 3.99 -14.11
N LYS A 70 4.50 3.04 -14.93
CA LYS A 70 4.86 2.91 -16.36
C LYS A 70 4.35 4.08 -17.22
N TRP A 71 3.37 4.83 -16.73
CA TRP A 71 2.68 5.91 -17.43
C TRP A 71 3.08 7.28 -16.89
N VAL A 72 3.51 7.35 -15.63
CA VAL A 72 4.02 8.58 -15.02
C VAL A 72 5.37 8.91 -15.66
N LYS A 73 5.41 9.98 -16.44
CA LYS A 73 6.67 10.55 -16.91
C LYS A 73 7.30 11.46 -15.87
N SER A 74 8.62 11.40 -15.78
CA SER A 74 9.40 12.37 -15.02
C SER A 74 9.17 13.78 -15.57
N TYR A 75 8.90 14.72 -14.68
CA TYR A 75 9.03 16.15 -14.90
C TYR A 75 9.71 16.74 -13.67
N ALA A 76 10.30 17.92 -13.82
CA ALA A 76 10.92 18.64 -12.74
C ALA A 76 10.38 20.07 -12.75
N TYR A 77 10.15 20.63 -11.57
CA TYR A 77 9.81 22.04 -11.43
C TYR A 77 10.96 22.93 -11.85
N SER A 78 10.64 24.07 -12.45
CA SER A 78 11.52 25.24 -12.49
C SER A 78 11.76 25.75 -11.06
N ASP A 79 12.74 26.63 -10.87
CA ASP A 79 13.03 27.21 -9.56
C ASP A 79 11.84 28.01 -9.01
N GLU A 80 11.10 28.67 -9.92
CA GLU A 80 9.90 29.43 -9.60
C GLU A 80 8.70 28.51 -9.27
N GLU A 81 8.49 27.45 -10.06
CA GLU A 81 7.46 26.43 -9.78
C GLU A 81 7.73 25.72 -8.45
N PHE A 82 9.00 25.48 -8.12
CA PHE A 82 9.42 24.82 -6.87
C PHE A 82 8.90 25.57 -5.65
N VAL A 83 9.08 26.90 -5.59
CA VAL A 83 8.65 27.73 -4.45
C VAL A 83 7.17 28.12 -4.48
N ARG A 84 6.49 27.91 -5.62
CA ARG A 84 5.04 28.13 -5.84
C ARG A 84 4.22 26.85 -5.93
N ALA A 85 4.75 25.69 -5.57
CA ALA A 85 4.04 24.41 -5.72
C ALA A 85 2.69 24.35 -4.96
N ASP A 86 2.53 25.18 -3.92
CA ASP A 86 1.29 25.33 -3.16
C ASP A 86 0.44 26.57 -3.54
N GLY A 87 0.84 27.34 -4.56
CA GLY A 87 0.16 28.56 -5.00
C GLY A 87 0.43 29.80 -4.17
N GLY A 88 1.51 29.83 -3.37
CA GLY A 88 1.90 31.03 -2.62
C GLY A 88 2.18 32.26 -3.51
N GLY A 89 1.72 33.44 -3.09
CA GLY A 89 1.99 34.72 -3.77
C GLY A 89 3.42 35.23 -3.62
N GLU A 90 3.74 36.36 -4.29
CA GLU A 90 5.11 36.90 -4.43
C GLU A 90 5.88 37.09 -3.12
N ARG A 91 5.19 37.53 -2.06
CA ARG A 91 5.80 37.69 -0.74
C ARG A 91 6.41 36.37 -0.22
N TRP A 92 5.68 35.27 -0.38
CA TRP A 92 6.10 33.95 0.13
C TRP A 92 7.20 33.36 -0.74
N VAL A 93 7.13 33.59 -2.06
CA VAL A 93 8.15 33.21 -3.04
C VAL A 93 9.50 33.80 -2.65
N ALA A 94 9.58 35.11 -2.44
CA ALA A 94 10.83 35.78 -2.07
C ALA A 94 11.45 35.20 -0.78
N LEU A 95 10.61 34.97 0.25
CA LEU A 95 11.06 34.38 1.52
C LEU A 95 11.57 32.95 1.35
N ARG A 96 10.86 32.11 0.59
CA ARG A 96 11.23 30.71 0.35
C ARG A 96 12.49 30.57 -0.49
N THR A 97 12.67 31.42 -1.49
CA THR A 97 13.91 31.47 -2.29
C THR A 97 15.10 31.83 -1.40
N GLN A 98 14.98 32.88 -0.58
CA GLN A 98 16.03 33.24 0.37
C GLN A 98 16.30 32.11 1.38
N ALA A 99 15.25 31.44 1.86
CA ALA A 99 15.37 30.35 2.81
C ALA A 99 16.12 29.14 2.24
N ILE A 100 15.78 28.69 1.02
CA ILE A 100 16.42 27.53 0.41
C ILE A 100 17.89 27.80 0.10
N ASP A 101 18.22 29.02 -0.35
CA ASP A 101 19.59 29.44 -0.64
C ASP A 101 20.42 29.56 0.64
N ARG A 102 19.85 30.13 1.70
CA ARG A 102 20.50 30.20 3.01
C ARG A 102 20.78 28.81 3.56
N LEU A 103 19.82 27.89 3.46
CA LEU A 103 19.99 26.52 3.93
C LEU A 103 21.05 25.78 3.11
N ALA A 104 21.04 25.93 1.78
CA ALA A 104 22.05 25.34 0.90
C ALA A 104 23.46 25.87 1.20
N GLY A 105 23.60 27.20 1.35
CA GLY A 105 24.87 27.84 1.73
C GLY A 105 25.40 27.36 3.07
N PHE A 106 24.51 27.18 4.06
CA PHE A 106 24.87 26.57 5.34
C PHE A 106 25.47 25.18 5.13
N PHE A 107 24.81 24.27 4.39
CA PHE A 107 25.34 22.92 4.16
C PHE A 107 26.67 22.92 3.40
N GLN A 108 26.81 23.78 2.38
CA GLN A 108 28.04 23.90 1.61
C GLN A 108 29.24 24.34 2.46
N THR A 109 29.04 25.30 3.36
CA THR A 109 30.11 25.74 4.28
C THR A 109 30.37 24.70 5.37
N ARG A 110 29.31 24.10 5.91
CA ARG A 110 29.37 23.28 7.11
C ARG A 110 29.86 21.84 6.88
N TYR A 111 29.67 21.33 5.66
CA TYR A 111 29.97 19.93 5.29
C TYR A 111 30.82 19.84 4.00
N ALA A 112 31.73 20.79 3.80
CA ALA A 112 32.49 20.93 2.56
C ALA A 112 33.29 19.66 2.20
N LYS A 113 33.92 18.99 3.18
CA LYS A 113 34.69 17.76 2.94
C LYS A 113 33.78 16.59 2.60
N SER A 114 32.66 16.45 3.30
CA SER A 114 31.66 15.40 3.04
C SER A 114 31.05 15.54 1.64
N ILE A 115 30.77 16.77 1.20
CA ILE A 115 30.28 17.06 -0.15
C ILE A 115 31.33 16.67 -1.20
N ALA A 116 32.57 17.14 -1.05
CA ALA A 116 33.65 16.85 -1.99
C ALA A 116 33.93 15.34 -2.10
N TRP A 117 33.89 14.62 -0.97
CA TRP A 117 34.01 13.16 -0.94
C TRP A 117 32.86 12.49 -1.69
N GLY A 118 31.62 12.92 -1.43
CA GLY A 118 30.43 12.39 -2.09
C GLY A 118 30.47 12.59 -3.61
N ASP A 119 30.91 13.75 -4.08
CA ASP A 119 31.06 14.03 -5.51
C ASP A 119 32.16 13.17 -6.16
N GLY A 120 33.27 12.93 -5.45
CA GLY A 120 34.35 12.07 -5.94
C GLY A 120 33.93 10.63 -6.23
N ILE A 121 32.91 10.10 -5.54
CA ILE A 121 32.43 8.71 -5.76
C ILE A 121 31.10 8.63 -6.50
N ARG A 122 30.42 9.77 -6.74
CA ARG A 122 29.05 9.84 -7.24
C ARG A 122 28.84 9.08 -8.56
N GLU A 123 29.80 9.14 -9.47
CA GLU A 123 29.74 8.43 -10.76
C GLU A 123 30.03 6.93 -10.65
N SER A 124 30.76 6.52 -9.61
CA SER A 124 31.16 5.12 -9.38
C SER A 124 30.28 4.37 -8.37
N PHE A 125 29.45 5.07 -7.59
CA PHE A 125 28.62 4.47 -6.54
C PHE A 125 27.11 4.64 -6.81
N SER A 126 26.47 3.56 -7.27
CA SER A 126 25.06 3.55 -7.63
C SER A 126 24.12 3.83 -6.46
N ASP A 127 24.47 3.38 -5.25
CA ASP A 127 23.60 3.52 -4.08
C ASP A 127 23.46 4.97 -3.62
N LEU A 128 24.54 5.75 -3.75
CA LEU A 128 24.50 7.19 -3.53
C LEU A 128 23.56 7.86 -4.54
N ARG A 129 23.70 7.53 -5.84
CA ARG A 129 22.79 8.07 -6.88
C ARG A 129 21.33 7.67 -6.64
N PHE A 130 21.09 6.45 -6.17
CA PHE A 130 19.76 5.93 -5.87
C PHE A 130 19.13 6.67 -4.67
N THR A 131 19.86 6.80 -3.56
CA THR A 131 19.34 7.51 -2.38
C THR A 131 19.12 9.00 -2.64
N ASP A 132 19.98 9.64 -3.45
CA ASP A 132 19.80 11.04 -3.86
C ASP A 132 18.67 11.22 -4.87
N ALA A 133 18.29 10.19 -5.63
CA ALA A 133 17.10 10.22 -6.48
C ALA A 133 15.82 10.13 -5.67
N ASN A 134 15.79 9.27 -4.65
CA ASN A 134 14.52 8.82 -4.09
C ASN A 134 14.18 9.41 -2.70
N ARG A 135 14.94 10.42 -2.22
CA ARG A 135 14.72 11.07 -0.91
C ARG A 135 13.60 12.12 -0.91
N VAL A 136 13.30 12.71 -2.06
CA VAL A 136 12.32 13.79 -2.21
C VAL A 136 11.33 13.47 -3.33
N PRO A 137 10.10 14.03 -3.33
CA PRO A 137 9.16 13.79 -4.40
C PRO A 137 9.73 14.21 -5.75
N PHE A 138 9.50 13.41 -6.79
CA PHE A 138 10.21 13.53 -8.06
C PHE A 138 10.15 14.92 -8.74
N PRO A 139 9.05 15.71 -8.63
CA PRO A 139 9.02 17.06 -9.21
C PRO A 139 10.05 18.02 -8.59
N PHE A 140 10.42 17.81 -7.32
CA PHE A 140 11.33 18.67 -6.57
C PHE A 140 12.79 18.22 -6.65
N MET A 141 13.06 17.02 -7.18
CA MET A 141 14.39 16.39 -7.17
C MET A 141 15.48 17.26 -7.79
N ARG A 142 15.19 17.95 -8.90
CA ARG A 142 16.19 18.74 -9.63
C ARG A 142 16.79 19.82 -8.74
N VAL A 143 15.94 20.72 -8.23
CA VAL A 143 16.35 21.83 -7.36
C VAL A 143 17.05 21.30 -6.11
N MET A 144 16.53 20.23 -5.51
CA MET A 144 17.13 19.66 -4.30
C MET A 144 18.50 19.04 -4.55
N ARG A 145 18.73 18.39 -5.69
CA ARG A 145 20.04 17.82 -6.05
C ARG A 145 21.07 18.88 -6.42
N GLU A 146 20.64 19.93 -7.11
CA GLU A 146 21.50 21.06 -7.47
C GLU A 146 21.96 21.83 -6.23
N LYS A 147 21.07 22.02 -5.24
CA LYS A 147 21.35 22.81 -4.03
C LYS A 147 21.92 21.99 -2.86
N PHE A 148 21.57 20.70 -2.75
CA PHE A 148 21.93 19.87 -1.60
C PHE A 148 22.58 18.56 -2.03
N ASN A 149 23.88 18.43 -1.76
CA ASN A 149 24.58 17.16 -1.77
C ASN A 149 24.69 16.64 -0.32
N LEU A 150 23.71 15.84 0.11
CA LEU A 150 23.65 15.29 1.47
C LEU A 150 24.20 13.87 1.54
N CYS A 151 25.42 13.68 1.02
CA CYS A 151 26.17 12.45 1.22
C CYS A 151 26.44 12.27 2.72
N SER A 152 25.90 11.21 3.31
CA SER A 152 26.08 10.90 4.73
C SER A 152 27.31 10.03 4.88
N VAL A 153 28.42 10.62 5.32
CA VAL A 153 29.69 9.93 5.54
C VAL A 153 30.14 10.18 6.98
N VAL A 154 30.38 9.10 7.72
CA VAL A 154 30.70 9.14 9.15
C VAL A 154 31.90 8.26 9.46
N THR A 155 32.65 8.63 10.49
CA THR A 155 33.92 7.99 10.86
C THR A 155 33.92 7.42 12.28
N ALA A 156 33.07 7.94 13.17
CA ALA A 156 32.98 7.47 14.55
C ALA A 156 31.55 7.58 15.10
N SER A 157 31.32 6.87 16.22
CA SER A 157 30.12 6.94 17.04
C SER A 157 30.48 7.02 18.52
N ASP A 158 29.73 7.82 19.27
CA ASP A 158 29.87 8.01 20.73
C ASP A 158 28.49 8.32 21.32
N GLY A 159 28.02 7.48 22.26
CA GLY A 159 26.62 7.49 22.70
C GLY A 159 25.66 7.42 21.50
N PRO A 160 24.64 8.29 21.43
CA PRO A 160 23.73 8.38 20.29
C PRO A 160 24.22 9.31 19.17
N LYS A 161 25.51 9.70 19.14
CA LYS A 161 26.05 10.68 18.20
C LYS A 161 26.96 10.06 17.15
N LEU A 162 27.00 10.66 15.96
CA LEU A 162 27.86 10.28 14.85
C LEU A 162 28.77 11.44 14.45
N LEU A 163 30.03 11.12 14.17
CA LEU A 163 31.06 12.06 13.71
C LEU A 163 31.23 11.95 12.19
N ASP A 164 31.09 13.06 11.47
CA ASP A 164 31.33 13.11 10.02
C ASP A 164 32.80 13.44 9.64
N LEU A 165 33.08 13.57 8.33
CA LEU A 165 34.42 13.93 7.81
C LEU A 165 34.80 15.39 8.09
N ASP A 166 33.82 16.25 8.38
CA ASP A 166 34.01 17.66 8.68
C ASP A 166 34.26 17.91 10.18
N GLY A 167 34.29 16.85 10.99
CA GLY A 167 34.57 16.90 12.43
C GLY A 167 33.34 17.15 13.30
N GLN A 168 32.16 16.79 12.82
CA GLN A 168 30.89 17.29 13.34
C GLN A 168 30.08 16.18 13.96
N TRP A 169 29.74 16.36 15.23
CA TRP A 169 28.90 15.44 15.97
C TRP A 169 27.42 15.77 15.77
N THR A 170 26.66 14.78 15.35
CA THR A 170 25.21 14.90 15.12
C THR A 170 24.46 13.82 15.89
N LEU A 171 23.29 14.16 16.43
CA LEU A 171 22.43 13.22 17.15
C LEU A 171 21.76 12.26 16.16
N ASP A 172 22.04 10.97 16.25
CA ASP A 172 21.49 9.95 15.37
C ASP A 172 20.13 9.48 15.84
N VAL A 173 19.11 9.77 15.04
CA VAL A 173 17.77 9.19 15.19
C VAL A 173 17.44 8.24 14.04
N SER A 174 18.43 7.90 13.20
CA SER A 174 18.30 6.86 12.19
C SER A 174 18.41 5.45 12.78
N GLY A 175 19.14 5.32 13.91
CA GLY A 175 19.36 4.09 14.68
C GLY A 175 19.86 2.93 13.83
N SER A 176 20.72 3.23 12.83
CA SER A 176 21.22 2.27 11.83
C SER A 176 20.10 1.43 11.22
N TYR A 177 19.00 2.08 10.81
CA TYR A 177 17.82 1.46 10.20
C TYR A 177 17.11 0.42 11.08
N GLY A 178 17.27 0.51 12.40
CA GLY A 178 16.67 -0.41 13.37
C GLY A 178 17.64 -1.40 13.99
N LEU A 179 18.89 -1.44 13.55
CA LEU A 179 19.92 -2.30 14.16
C LEU A 179 20.30 -1.82 15.55
N ASN A 180 20.52 -0.51 15.73
CA ASN A 180 21.05 0.03 16.99
C ASN A 180 19.94 0.06 18.06
N VAL A 181 19.69 -1.07 18.72
CA VAL A 181 18.76 -1.15 19.85
C VAL A 181 19.41 -0.65 21.13
N ALA A 182 20.58 -1.16 21.47
CA ALA A 182 21.16 -0.99 22.80
C ALA A 182 22.17 0.16 22.94
N GLY A 183 22.48 0.88 21.86
CA GLY A 183 23.50 1.93 21.85
C GLY A 183 24.78 1.50 21.14
N PHE A 184 25.43 2.40 20.41
CA PHE A 184 26.61 2.07 19.59
C PHE A 184 27.76 1.50 20.42
N ASP A 185 27.92 1.97 21.66
CA ASP A 185 28.99 1.52 22.55
C ASP A 185 28.85 0.05 22.95
N ARG A 186 27.62 -0.41 23.21
CA ARG A 186 27.35 -1.83 23.48
C ARG A 186 27.63 -2.71 22.27
N TYR A 187 27.26 -2.25 21.07
CA TYR A 187 27.58 -2.98 19.83
C TYR A 187 29.09 -3.09 19.61
N LYS A 188 29.85 -2.00 19.82
CA LYS A 188 31.32 -2.04 19.75
C LYS A 188 31.89 -3.05 20.75
N GLU A 189 31.37 -3.08 21.97
CA GLU A 189 31.77 -4.04 23.01
C GLU A 189 31.48 -5.50 22.62
N TRP A 190 30.27 -5.80 22.14
CA TRP A 190 29.88 -7.15 21.71
C TRP A 190 30.70 -7.65 20.53
N MET A 191 30.96 -6.79 19.54
CA MET A 191 31.83 -7.14 18.41
C MET A 191 33.24 -7.45 18.87
N HIS A 192 33.80 -6.64 19.77
CA HIS A 192 35.15 -6.86 20.30
C HIS A 192 35.25 -8.15 21.13
N LYS A 193 34.37 -8.34 22.12
CA LYS A 193 34.36 -9.53 22.98
C LYS A 193 34.06 -10.81 22.19
N GLY A 194 33.10 -10.73 21.27
CA GLY A 194 32.76 -11.83 20.38
C GLY A 194 33.91 -12.23 19.46
N TRP A 195 34.62 -11.25 18.91
CA TRP A 195 35.84 -11.50 18.13
C TRP A 195 36.90 -12.21 18.95
N GLU A 196 37.20 -11.71 20.15
CA GLU A 196 38.24 -12.29 21.02
C GLU A 196 37.99 -13.77 21.34
N GLN A 197 36.73 -14.22 21.41
CA GLN A 197 36.38 -15.62 21.67
C GLN A 197 36.57 -16.56 20.47
N VAL A 198 36.50 -16.02 19.24
CA VAL A 198 36.44 -16.84 18.01
C VAL A 198 37.62 -16.60 17.06
N LYS A 199 38.49 -15.63 17.36
CA LYS A 199 39.54 -15.16 16.45
C LYS A 199 40.54 -16.22 16.02
N ASP A 200 40.83 -17.19 16.87
CA ASP A 200 41.79 -18.25 16.59
C ASP A 200 41.33 -19.18 15.44
N LEU A 201 40.01 -19.25 15.19
CA LEU A 201 39.47 -19.97 14.03
C LEU A 201 39.66 -19.17 12.72
N GLY A 202 39.72 -17.84 12.81
CA GLY A 202 39.85 -16.97 11.64
C GLY A 202 38.63 -17.06 10.68
N PRO A 203 38.86 -17.01 9.35
CA PRO A 203 37.79 -16.92 8.35
C PRO A 203 37.27 -18.30 7.87
N VAL A 204 37.43 -19.37 8.64
CA VAL A 204 37.02 -20.73 8.22
C VAL A 204 35.51 -20.78 7.94
N LEU A 205 35.14 -21.35 6.79
CA LEU A 205 33.77 -21.54 6.32
C LEU A 205 33.48 -23.03 6.06
N GLY A 206 32.25 -23.46 6.31
CA GLY A 206 31.80 -24.86 6.14
C GLY A 206 31.66 -25.58 7.48
N PRO A 207 32.76 -25.93 8.17
CA PRO A 207 32.71 -26.37 9.57
C PRO A 207 32.19 -25.26 10.50
N LEU A 208 31.57 -25.65 11.61
CA LEU A 208 31.01 -24.70 12.58
C LEU A 208 31.93 -24.51 13.80
N HIS A 209 32.01 -23.28 14.30
CA HIS A 209 32.58 -23.00 15.62
C HIS A 209 31.60 -23.47 16.73
N PRO A 210 32.07 -24.03 17.86
CA PRO A 210 31.20 -24.53 18.94
C PRO A 210 30.18 -23.52 19.49
N ILE A 211 30.51 -22.22 19.46
CA ILE A 211 29.62 -21.11 19.91
C ILE A 211 28.25 -21.09 19.20
N VAL A 212 28.16 -21.71 18.02
CA VAL A 212 26.88 -21.86 17.30
C VAL A 212 25.85 -22.61 18.15
N ALA A 213 26.28 -23.59 18.96
CA ALA A 213 25.39 -24.34 19.84
C ALA A 213 24.74 -23.44 20.92
N ASP A 214 25.52 -22.55 21.52
CA ASP A 214 25.04 -21.60 22.53
C ASP A 214 24.03 -20.61 21.94
N ASN A 215 24.33 -20.10 20.74
CA ASN A 215 23.42 -19.21 20.01
C ASN A 215 22.09 -19.90 19.70
N ILE A 216 22.13 -21.17 19.26
CA ILE A 216 20.92 -21.97 19.02
C ILE A 216 20.11 -22.13 20.31
N ALA A 217 20.75 -22.46 21.43
CA ALA A 217 20.06 -22.64 22.72
C ALA A 217 19.35 -21.36 23.17
N LEU A 218 20.03 -20.21 23.08
CA LEU A 218 19.47 -18.90 23.43
C LEU A 218 18.33 -18.50 22.49
N LEU A 219 18.52 -18.66 21.17
CA LEU A 219 17.50 -18.34 20.17
C LEU A 219 16.25 -19.18 20.34
N LYS A 220 16.39 -20.48 20.64
CA LYS A 220 15.24 -21.37 20.94
C LYS A 220 14.49 -20.93 22.18
N THR A 221 15.22 -20.52 23.23
CA THR A 221 14.62 -20.01 24.47
C THR A 221 13.80 -18.74 24.21
N ILE A 222 14.33 -17.81 23.42
CA ILE A 222 13.69 -16.53 23.10
C ILE A 222 12.48 -16.72 22.18
N SER A 223 12.65 -17.52 21.12
CA SER A 223 11.62 -17.73 20.09
C SER A 223 10.52 -18.71 20.51
N HIS A 224 10.81 -19.58 21.48
CA HIS A 224 9.99 -20.74 21.86
C HIS A 224 9.73 -21.71 20.69
N THR A 225 10.74 -21.93 19.85
CA THR A 225 10.67 -22.87 18.72
C THR A 225 11.74 -23.95 18.79
N ASP A 226 11.63 -24.96 17.92
CA ASP A 226 12.44 -26.17 18.00
C ASP A 226 13.80 -26.07 17.33
N GLU A 227 13.87 -25.33 16.21
CA GLU A 227 15.01 -25.32 15.30
C GLU A 227 15.38 -23.91 14.85
N VAL A 228 16.64 -23.74 14.44
CA VAL A 228 17.24 -22.46 14.04
C VAL A 228 18.03 -22.66 12.75
N SER A 229 17.98 -21.68 11.86
CA SER A 229 18.81 -21.59 10.67
C SER A 229 19.41 -20.19 10.51
N PHE A 230 20.67 -20.13 10.09
CA PHE A 230 21.41 -18.90 9.85
C PHE A 230 21.56 -18.59 8.34
N HIS A 231 21.51 -17.30 8.01
CA HIS A 231 21.54 -16.72 6.65
C HIS A 231 22.30 -15.38 6.67
N MET A 232 22.55 -14.77 5.51
CA MET A 232 23.37 -13.55 5.44
C MET A 232 22.62 -12.25 5.66
N SER A 233 21.29 -12.27 5.51
CA SER A 233 20.46 -11.09 5.68
C SER A 233 19.04 -11.45 6.07
N GLY A 234 18.30 -10.46 6.59
CA GLY A 234 16.86 -10.60 6.81
C GLY A 234 16.09 -10.95 5.52
N THR A 235 16.48 -10.41 4.37
CA THR A 235 15.88 -10.77 3.06
C THR A 235 16.05 -12.27 2.78
N GLU A 236 17.25 -12.81 2.96
CA GLU A 236 17.50 -14.24 2.75
C GLU A 236 16.75 -15.11 3.76
N ALA A 237 16.63 -14.67 5.00
CA ALA A 237 15.89 -15.39 6.02
C ALA A 237 14.38 -15.41 5.73
N VAL A 238 13.80 -14.32 5.19
CA VAL A 238 12.44 -14.33 4.65
C VAL A 238 12.32 -15.30 3.46
N MET A 239 13.26 -15.26 2.52
CA MET A 239 13.28 -16.20 1.38
C MET A 239 13.32 -17.66 1.83
N ALA A 240 14.15 -17.95 2.84
CA ALA A 240 14.27 -19.28 3.44
C ALA A 240 12.98 -19.70 4.13
N ALA A 241 12.41 -18.86 5.00
CA ALA A 241 11.16 -19.15 5.72
C ALA A 241 10.00 -19.42 4.75
N VAL A 242 9.84 -18.59 3.72
CA VAL A 242 8.81 -18.78 2.67
C VAL A 242 9.04 -20.06 1.88
N ARG A 243 10.30 -20.37 1.51
CA ARG A 243 10.64 -21.60 0.79
C ARG A 243 10.34 -22.84 1.64
N MET A 244 10.72 -22.82 2.92
CA MET A 244 10.47 -23.92 3.85
C MET A 244 8.97 -24.11 4.11
N ALA A 245 8.21 -23.02 4.27
CA ALA A 245 6.75 -23.10 4.39
C ALA A 245 6.10 -23.74 3.16
N ARG A 246 6.49 -23.33 1.95
CA ARG A 246 5.99 -23.96 0.69
C ARG A 246 6.39 -25.43 0.58
N PHE A 247 7.63 -25.76 0.92
CA PHE A 247 8.14 -27.13 0.86
C PHE A 247 7.37 -28.07 1.80
N ASN A 248 7.12 -27.64 3.04
CA ASN A 248 6.51 -28.48 4.06
C ASN A 248 4.98 -28.54 3.96
N THR A 249 4.33 -27.44 3.58
CA THR A 249 2.85 -27.43 3.38
C THR A 249 2.43 -27.97 2.01
N ARG A 250 3.34 -27.99 1.03
CA ARG A 250 3.05 -28.25 -0.40
C ARG A 250 2.05 -27.27 -1.03
N ARG A 251 1.81 -26.13 -0.39
CA ARG A 251 0.94 -25.06 -0.88
C ARG A 251 1.78 -23.99 -1.58
N LYS A 252 1.14 -23.13 -2.38
CA LYS A 252 1.85 -22.21 -3.30
C LYS A 252 1.81 -20.76 -2.84
N LEU A 253 0.66 -20.29 -2.39
CA LEU A 253 0.41 -18.88 -2.15
C LEU A 253 1.03 -18.45 -0.82
N ILE A 254 1.60 -17.27 -0.82
CA ILE A 254 1.93 -16.55 0.42
C ILE A 254 0.96 -15.39 0.56
N VAL A 255 0.59 -15.07 1.78
CA VAL A 255 -0.17 -13.86 2.10
C VAL A 255 0.75 -12.87 2.78
N CYS A 256 0.82 -11.64 2.26
CA CYS A 256 1.45 -10.49 2.89
C CYS A 256 0.42 -9.37 3.04
N PHE A 257 0.76 -8.31 3.78
CA PHE A 257 -0.11 -7.15 3.98
C PHE A 257 0.49 -5.88 3.39
N SER A 258 -0.38 -4.97 2.94
CA SER A 258 0.04 -3.69 2.34
C SER A 258 0.78 -2.81 3.35
N GLY A 259 1.86 -2.16 2.89
CA GLY A 259 2.68 -1.26 3.72
C GLY A 259 3.78 -1.96 4.51
N ALA A 260 3.83 -3.29 4.52
CA ALA A 260 4.93 -4.06 5.08
C ALA A 260 6.16 -4.06 4.15
N TYR A 261 7.34 -4.22 4.75
CA TYR A 261 8.60 -4.43 4.05
C TYR A 261 9.25 -5.71 4.56
N HIS A 262 9.45 -6.68 3.66
CA HIS A 262 9.98 -8.01 3.95
C HIS A 262 11.31 -8.28 3.24
N GLY A 263 12.09 -7.21 3.00
CA GLY A 263 13.24 -7.23 2.12
C GLY A 263 12.89 -6.88 0.68
N TRP A 264 13.91 -6.89 -0.17
CA TRP A 264 13.83 -6.52 -1.59
C TRP A 264 13.67 -7.73 -2.52
N TRP A 265 13.46 -8.93 -1.98
CA TRP A 265 13.22 -10.11 -2.79
C TRP A 265 11.91 -9.96 -3.56
N ASP A 266 11.97 -10.12 -4.89
CA ASP A 266 10.82 -9.93 -5.78
C ASP A 266 9.57 -10.67 -5.32
N GLY A 267 9.71 -11.89 -4.75
CA GLY A 267 8.59 -12.74 -4.33
C GLY A 267 7.65 -12.14 -3.28
N VAL A 268 8.06 -11.07 -2.59
CA VAL A 268 7.25 -10.38 -1.56
C VAL A 268 7.07 -8.89 -1.85
N GLN A 269 7.47 -8.39 -3.04
CA GLN A 269 7.46 -6.98 -3.39
C GLN A 269 6.39 -6.64 -4.45
N ALA A 270 5.12 -6.52 -4.03
CA ALA A 270 4.00 -6.27 -4.94
C ALA A 270 3.86 -4.83 -5.45
N GLY A 271 4.51 -3.88 -4.79
CA GLY A 271 4.47 -2.46 -5.11
C GLY A 271 5.56 -2.03 -6.11
N LEU A 272 6.00 -0.78 -5.95
CA LEU A 272 7.13 -0.23 -6.71
C LEU A 272 8.44 -0.97 -6.38
N GLY A 273 9.35 -1.01 -7.35
CA GLY A 273 10.72 -1.52 -7.18
C GLY A 273 10.95 -2.98 -7.58
N SER A 274 9.92 -3.70 -8.06
CA SER A 274 10.09 -4.99 -8.75
C SER A 274 9.30 -5.02 -10.05
N GLU A 275 9.93 -5.55 -11.10
CA GLU A 275 9.29 -5.77 -12.42
C GLU A 275 8.59 -7.14 -12.52
N ARG A 276 8.75 -8.01 -11.51
CA ARG A 276 8.14 -9.36 -11.51
C ARG A 276 6.63 -9.30 -11.30
N GLU A 277 5.89 -10.00 -12.14
CA GLU A 277 4.49 -10.27 -11.86
C GLU A 277 4.34 -11.26 -10.69
N LEU A 278 3.60 -10.86 -9.66
CA LEU A 278 3.34 -11.70 -8.49
C LEU A 278 2.01 -12.40 -8.62
N THR A 279 2.09 -13.66 -9.02
CA THR A 279 0.95 -14.58 -9.10
C THR A 279 0.87 -15.52 -7.89
N ASP A 280 1.93 -15.57 -7.09
CA ASP A 280 2.14 -16.50 -5.97
C ASP A 280 2.18 -15.81 -4.60
N CYS A 281 1.89 -14.50 -4.54
CA CYS A 281 1.83 -13.70 -3.32
C CYS A 281 0.59 -12.79 -3.34
N LEU A 282 -0.29 -12.95 -2.35
CA LEU A 282 -1.47 -12.12 -2.16
C LEU A 282 -1.15 -10.97 -1.21
N THR A 283 -1.24 -9.73 -1.68
CA THR A 283 -1.07 -8.54 -0.82
C THR A 283 -2.42 -8.03 -0.35
N LEU A 284 -2.77 -8.32 0.90
CA LEU A 284 -4.07 -8.02 1.49
C LEU A 284 -4.07 -6.69 2.26
N LYS A 285 -5.27 -6.18 2.55
CA LYS A 285 -5.46 -5.04 3.45
C LYS A 285 -5.10 -5.43 4.88
N ASP A 286 -4.33 -4.59 5.56
CA ASP A 286 -4.05 -4.72 6.99
C ASP A 286 -5.31 -4.37 7.82
N LEU A 287 -5.42 -4.90 9.05
CA LEU A 287 -6.52 -4.61 9.99
C LEU A 287 -7.95 -4.80 9.44
N HIS A 288 -8.14 -5.61 8.38
CA HIS A 288 -9.43 -5.69 7.67
C HIS A 288 -10.08 -7.09 7.75
N PRO A 289 -11.37 -7.20 8.14
CA PRO A 289 -12.06 -8.49 8.25
C PRO A 289 -12.12 -9.31 6.96
N ALA A 290 -12.23 -8.65 5.80
CA ALA A 290 -12.22 -9.35 4.50
C ALA A 290 -10.90 -10.09 4.24
N SER A 291 -9.76 -9.61 4.79
CA SER A 291 -8.48 -10.30 4.68
C SER A 291 -8.51 -11.62 5.42
N LEU A 292 -9.02 -11.63 6.67
CA LEU A 292 -9.22 -12.85 7.45
C LEU A 292 -10.20 -13.81 6.77
N ALA A 293 -11.30 -13.29 6.21
CA ALA A 293 -12.28 -14.10 5.48
C ALA A 293 -11.68 -14.76 4.22
N LEU A 294 -10.85 -14.03 3.47
CA LEU A 294 -10.17 -14.60 2.29
C LEU A 294 -9.16 -15.67 2.69
N ILE A 295 -8.38 -15.46 3.75
CA ILE A 295 -7.42 -16.45 4.27
C ILE A 295 -8.17 -17.76 4.59
N ARG A 296 -9.31 -17.69 5.29
CA ARG A 296 -10.16 -18.85 5.55
C ARG A 296 -10.65 -19.51 4.25
N TRP A 297 -11.15 -18.73 3.30
CA TRP A 297 -11.69 -19.22 2.03
C TRP A 297 -10.65 -19.95 1.16
N ARG A 298 -9.39 -19.47 1.16
CA ARG A 298 -8.29 -20.00 0.33
C ARG A 298 -7.26 -20.80 1.13
N ALA A 299 -7.59 -21.26 2.34
CA ALA A 299 -6.65 -21.91 3.26
C ALA A 299 -5.80 -23.01 2.61
N GLN A 300 -6.44 -23.86 1.79
CA GLN A 300 -5.80 -24.99 1.12
C GLN A 300 -4.77 -24.60 0.05
N GLU A 301 -4.71 -23.33 -0.34
CA GLU A 301 -3.76 -22.80 -1.32
C GLU A 301 -2.59 -22.03 -0.68
N ILE A 302 -2.74 -21.65 0.60
CA ILE A 302 -1.83 -20.73 1.30
C ILE A 302 -0.78 -21.52 2.09
N ALA A 303 0.48 -21.38 1.68
CA ALA A 303 1.65 -21.95 2.35
C ALA A 303 2.03 -21.24 3.63
N ALA A 304 1.84 -19.92 3.70
CA ALA A 304 2.04 -19.16 4.91
C ALA A 304 1.40 -17.77 4.84
N VAL A 305 1.14 -17.20 6.02
CA VAL A 305 0.90 -15.78 6.20
C VAL A 305 2.19 -15.15 6.73
N LEU A 306 2.76 -14.20 5.99
CA LEU A 306 3.94 -13.43 6.38
C LEU A 306 3.51 -12.04 6.84
N ILE A 307 3.92 -11.66 8.05
CA ILE A 307 3.53 -10.39 8.64
C ILE A 307 4.68 -9.72 9.39
N ASN A 308 4.78 -8.40 9.26
CA ASN A 308 5.64 -7.58 10.11
C ASN A 308 4.78 -7.07 11.30
N PRO A 309 5.07 -7.47 12.55
CA PRO A 309 4.21 -7.15 13.69
C PRO A 309 4.12 -5.67 14.10
N VAL A 310 4.69 -4.71 13.35
CA VAL A 310 4.45 -3.27 13.57
C VAL A 310 3.99 -2.54 12.30
N GLN A 311 3.48 -3.27 11.31
CA GLN A 311 3.13 -2.68 10.01
C GLN A 311 2.05 -1.61 10.10
N SER A 312 1.13 -1.69 11.08
CA SER A 312 0.07 -0.70 11.35
C SER A 312 0.61 0.67 11.76
N PHE A 313 1.80 0.72 12.36
CA PHE A 313 2.45 1.98 12.72
C PHE A 313 3.00 2.70 11.48
N HIS A 314 3.07 2.02 10.32
CA HIS A 314 3.64 2.49 9.05
C HIS A 314 4.96 3.29 9.20
N PRO A 315 5.92 2.85 10.04
CA PRO A 315 7.15 3.63 10.25
C PRO A 315 7.92 3.80 8.94
N ASN A 316 7.83 2.84 8.03
CA ASN A 316 8.62 2.85 6.79
C ASN A 316 8.06 3.78 5.70
N SER A 317 6.93 4.45 5.93
CA SER A 317 6.43 5.42 4.95
C SER A 317 7.35 6.64 4.91
N PRO A 318 7.58 7.27 3.74
CA PRO A 318 8.24 8.57 3.67
C PRO A 318 7.33 9.65 4.28
N PRO A 319 7.86 10.82 4.67
CA PRO A 319 7.04 11.92 5.20
C PRO A 319 5.89 12.22 4.24
N PRO A 320 4.74 12.73 4.71
CA PRO A 320 3.59 13.01 3.86
C PRO A 320 4.01 13.72 2.57
N SER A 321 3.75 13.04 1.44
CA SER A 321 4.00 13.54 0.10
C SER A 321 2.72 14.16 -0.47
N ASP A 322 2.83 14.76 -1.64
CA ASP A 322 1.71 15.34 -2.37
C ASP A 322 0.51 14.38 -2.49
N THR A 323 0.75 13.08 -2.65
CA THR A 323 -0.30 12.06 -2.75
C THR A 323 -1.21 12.00 -1.52
N VAL A 324 -0.71 12.35 -0.33
CA VAL A 324 -1.51 12.45 0.91
C VAL A 324 -2.56 13.57 0.78
N LEU A 325 -2.24 14.66 0.07
CA LEU A 325 -3.16 15.77 -0.17
C LEU A 325 -4.34 15.34 -1.04
N LEU A 326 -4.10 14.54 -2.08
CA LEU A 326 -5.17 14.04 -2.96
C LEU A 326 -6.12 13.09 -2.24
N THR A 327 -5.57 12.23 -1.39
CA THR A 327 -6.35 11.20 -0.70
C THR A 327 -7.03 11.74 0.56
N SER A 328 -6.76 12.99 0.95
CA SER A 328 -7.12 13.59 2.27
C SER A 328 -6.68 12.77 3.48
N ALA A 329 -6.00 11.65 3.26
CA ALA A 329 -5.59 10.71 4.28
C ALA A 329 -4.27 11.20 4.85
N MET A 330 -4.33 12.13 5.82
CA MET A 330 -3.20 12.36 6.72
C MET A 330 -2.69 11.01 7.21
N ARG A 331 -1.36 10.85 7.31
CA ARG A 331 -0.76 9.61 7.82
C ARG A 331 -1.46 9.23 9.12
N LYS A 332 -2.27 8.16 9.06
CA LYS A 332 -2.97 7.61 10.23
C LYS A 332 -2.07 6.56 10.83
N THR A 333 -1.27 6.98 11.79
CA THR A 333 -0.59 6.05 12.67
C THR A 333 -1.50 5.89 13.89
N GLU A 334 -2.09 4.71 14.07
CA GLU A 334 -2.88 4.44 15.27
C GLU A 334 -1.96 4.35 16.50
N GLU A 335 -2.31 5.05 17.57
CA GLU A 335 -1.58 5.00 18.85
C GLU A 335 -1.90 3.72 19.64
N SER A 336 -3.01 3.02 19.32
CA SER A 336 -3.49 1.90 20.13
C SER A 336 -2.76 0.60 19.78
N SER A 337 -1.74 0.27 20.56
CA SER A 337 -1.13 -1.07 20.54
C SER A 337 -2.15 -2.19 20.80
N THR A 338 -3.25 -1.89 21.50
CA THR A 338 -4.30 -2.85 21.88
C THR A 338 -5.12 -3.34 20.69
N SER A 339 -5.62 -2.45 19.83
CA SER A 339 -6.42 -2.85 18.65
C SER A 339 -5.61 -3.75 17.71
N TYR A 340 -4.34 -3.40 17.52
CA TYR A 340 -3.44 -4.19 16.69
C TYR A 340 -3.07 -5.53 17.33
N ALA A 341 -2.86 -5.58 18.65
CA ALA A 341 -2.65 -6.82 19.38
C ALA A 341 -3.85 -7.78 19.23
N GLU A 342 -5.07 -7.27 19.35
CA GLU A 342 -6.30 -8.04 19.14
C GLU A 342 -6.40 -8.59 17.72
N TRP A 343 -6.08 -7.77 16.72
CA TRP A 343 -6.11 -8.23 15.33
C TRP A 343 -5.02 -9.28 15.04
N LEU A 344 -3.82 -9.14 15.61
CA LEU A 344 -2.78 -10.18 15.52
C LEU A 344 -3.23 -11.50 16.15
N ARG A 345 -3.94 -11.47 17.29
CA ARG A 345 -4.54 -12.67 17.88
C ARG A 345 -5.57 -13.30 16.95
N GLN A 346 -6.48 -12.50 16.38
CA GLN A 346 -7.45 -12.99 15.41
C GLN A 346 -6.77 -13.61 14.17
N LEU A 347 -5.69 -13.01 13.68
CA LEU A 347 -4.91 -13.55 12.57
C LEU A 347 -4.26 -14.90 12.93
N ARG A 348 -3.67 -15.01 14.14
CA ARG A 348 -3.12 -16.26 14.68
C ARG A 348 -4.20 -17.33 14.81
N ASP A 349 -5.38 -16.99 15.30
CA ASP A 349 -6.50 -17.93 15.44
C ASP A 349 -6.95 -18.45 14.08
N VAL A 350 -7.06 -17.56 13.08
CA VAL A 350 -7.38 -17.94 11.69
C VAL A 350 -6.31 -18.88 11.12
N CYS A 351 -5.04 -18.53 11.28
CA CYS A 351 -3.94 -19.36 10.79
C CYS A 351 -3.97 -20.75 11.43
N THR A 352 -4.22 -20.83 12.74
CA THR A 352 -4.33 -22.09 13.48
C THR A 352 -5.51 -22.92 13.02
N ALA A 353 -6.71 -22.33 12.94
CA ALA A 353 -7.93 -23.01 12.52
C ALA A 353 -7.85 -23.53 11.07
N CYS A 354 -7.04 -22.89 10.23
CA CYS A 354 -6.86 -23.25 8.83
C CYS A 354 -5.59 -24.07 8.56
N ASP A 355 -4.82 -24.44 9.59
CA ASP A 355 -3.52 -25.11 9.46
C ASP A 355 -2.58 -24.37 8.48
N ILE A 356 -2.50 -23.04 8.63
CA ILE A 356 -1.61 -22.18 7.83
C ILE A 356 -0.48 -21.70 8.75
N PRO A 357 0.80 -21.93 8.40
CA PRO A 357 1.92 -21.35 9.12
C PRO A 357 1.84 -19.82 9.17
N LEU A 358 1.91 -19.25 10.38
CA LEU A 358 2.12 -17.83 10.60
C LEU A 358 3.62 -17.55 10.71
N ILE A 359 4.13 -16.65 9.88
CA ILE A 359 5.51 -16.19 9.87
C ILE A 359 5.56 -14.76 10.39
N PHE A 360 6.26 -14.53 11.50
CA PHE A 360 6.59 -13.18 11.95
C PHE A 360 7.92 -12.74 11.36
N ASP A 361 7.89 -11.67 10.57
CA ASP A 361 9.07 -10.92 10.19
C ASP A 361 9.44 -9.95 11.30
N GLU A 362 10.34 -10.43 12.17
CA GLU A 362 10.91 -9.71 13.29
C GLU A 362 12.33 -9.19 12.96
N VAL A 363 12.68 -9.03 11.68
CA VAL A 363 13.97 -8.45 11.27
C VAL A 363 14.11 -6.99 11.75
N TYR A 364 12.99 -6.30 11.96
CA TYR A 364 12.97 -4.94 12.51
C TYR A 364 12.43 -4.88 13.95
N THR A 365 11.41 -5.67 14.28
CA THR A 365 10.75 -5.61 15.59
C THR A 365 11.44 -6.46 16.66
N GLY A 366 12.19 -7.47 16.23
CA GLY A 366 12.90 -8.39 17.10
C GLY A 366 13.81 -7.62 18.02
N PHE A 367 13.71 -7.91 19.31
CA PHE A 367 14.50 -7.27 20.35
C PHE A 367 14.37 -5.75 20.43
N ARG A 368 13.36 -5.12 19.80
CA ARG A 368 13.14 -3.66 19.92
C ARG A 368 11.96 -3.33 20.82
N LEU A 369 10.88 -4.10 20.74
CA LEU A 369 9.67 -3.85 21.53
C LEU A 369 9.77 -4.40 22.95
N ALA A 370 10.38 -5.56 23.07
CA ALA A 370 10.67 -6.31 24.28
C ALA A 370 11.90 -7.20 24.04
N PRO A 371 12.53 -7.76 25.08
CA PRO A 371 13.64 -8.71 24.93
C PRO A 371 13.29 -9.89 23.99
N GLY A 372 12.10 -10.46 24.13
CA GLY A 372 11.55 -11.52 23.26
C GLY A 372 10.92 -11.02 21.95
N GLY A 373 11.11 -9.76 21.60
CA GLY A 373 10.56 -9.15 20.38
C GLY A 373 9.06 -8.88 20.43
N ALA A 374 8.44 -8.75 19.26
CA ALA A 374 7.03 -8.51 19.11
C ALA A 374 6.18 -9.67 19.61
N GLN A 375 6.68 -10.91 19.52
CA GLN A 375 5.99 -12.06 20.07
C GLN A 375 5.69 -11.92 21.57
N GLU A 376 6.68 -11.47 22.35
CA GLU A 376 6.50 -11.16 23.78
C GLU A 376 5.60 -9.93 23.96
N TYR A 377 5.88 -8.84 23.24
CA TYR A 377 5.16 -7.58 23.38
C TYR A 377 3.65 -7.69 23.11
N PHE A 378 3.24 -8.42 22.07
CA PHE A 378 1.83 -8.60 21.73
C PHE A 378 1.19 -9.85 22.36
N GLY A 379 2.00 -10.75 22.93
CA GLY A 379 1.55 -12.04 23.44
C GLY A 379 1.05 -12.98 22.34
N VAL A 380 1.63 -12.92 21.14
CA VAL A 380 1.25 -13.75 19.99
C VAL A 380 2.46 -14.52 19.48
N ARG A 381 2.35 -15.84 19.37
CA ARG A 381 3.44 -16.71 18.90
C ARG A 381 3.25 -17.12 17.44
N ALA A 382 4.33 -17.04 16.66
CA ALA A 382 4.36 -17.48 15.27
C ALA A 382 4.81 -18.94 15.18
N ASP A 383 4.56 -19.59 14.03
CA ASP A 383 5.09 -20.93 13.75
C ASP A 383 6.54 -20.86 13.21
N LEU A 384 6.86 -19.75 12.54
CA LEU A 384 8.19 -19.37 12.09
C LEU A 384 8.41 -17.90 12.47
N VAL A 385 9.62 -17.57 12.91
CA VAL A 385 10.03 -16.19 13.14
C VAL A 385 11.35 -15.91 12.43
N VAL A 386 11.41 -14.77 11.76
CA VAL A 386 12.59 -14.30 11.05
C VAL A 386 13.21 -13.15 11.83
N TYR A 387 14.48 -13.29 12.21
CA TYR A 387 15.27 -12.22 12.82
C TYR A 387 16.38 -11.75 11.88
N GLY A 388 16.92 -10.58 12.16
CA GLY A 388 18.09 -10.00 11.50
C GLY A 388 18.50 -8.74 12.26
N LYS A 389 19.25 -7.85 11.62
CA LYS A 389 19.69 -6.57 12.20
C LYS A 389 20.27 -6.77 13.62
N THR A 390 19.51 -6.36 14.64
CA THR A 390 19.83 -6.38 16.07
C THR A 390 20.43 -7.68 16.56
N VAL A 391 19.87 -8.83 16.14
CA VAL A 391 20.24 -10.16 16.66
C VAL A 391 21.72 -10.52 16.42
N ALA A 392 22.35 -9.86 15.46
CA ALA A 392 23.72 -10.13 15.07
C ALA A 392 24.77 -9.50 15.97
N GLY A 393 24.37 -8.71 16.98
CA GLY A 393 25.33 -7.97 17.82
C GLY A 393 26.20 -7.00 17.03
N GLY A 394 25.69 -6.41 15.94
CA GLY A 394 26.39 -5.40 15.13
C GLY A 394 26.83 -5.88 13.75
N MET A 395 26.69 -7.18 13.48
CA MET A 395 27.16 -7.81 12.24
C MET A 395 26.02 -8.12 11.23
N PRO A 396 26.31 -8.52 9.98
CA PRO A 396 25.28 -8.94 9.03
C PRO A 396 24.78 -10.35 9.33
N ILE A 397 23.46 -10.52 9.47
CA ILE A 397 22.83 -11.85 9.55
C ILE A 397 21.33 -11.83 9.23
N GLY A 398 20.81 -13.01 8.88
CA GLY A 398 19.41 -13.37 9.02
C GLY A 398 19.27 -14.69 9.76
N VAL A 399 18.21 -14.84 10.56
CA VAL A 399 17.94 -16.05 11.34
C VAL A 399 16.50 -16.47 11.10
N VAL A 400 16.26 -17.76 10.88
CA VAL A 400 14.91 -18.34 10.92
C VAL A 400 14.83 -19.28 12.11
N CYS A 401 13.94 -19.01 13.05
CA CYS A 401 13.58 -19.94 14.11
C CYS A 401 12.19 -20.50 13.80
N GLY A 402 11.97 -21.80 14.02
CA GLY A 402 10.73 -22.44 13.58
C GLY A 402 10.43 -23.77 14.26
N LYS A 403 9.17 -24.17 14.18
CA LYS A 403 8.75 -25.53 14.54
C LYS A 403 9.45 -26.56 13.66
N ARG A 404 9.79 -27.71 14.25
CA ARG A 404 10.56 -28.77 13.60
C ARG A 404 9.97 -29.21 12.26
N GLU A 405 8.66 -29.38 12.19
CA GLU A 405 7.96 -29.82 10.97
C GLU A 405 8.03 -28.80 9.83
N LEU A 406 8.23 -27.52 10.13
CA LEU A 406 8.36 -26.45 9.13
C LEU A 406 9.81 -26.19 8.73
N MET A 407 10.79 -26.67 9.50
CA MET A 407 12.21 -26.45 9.26
C MET A 407 12.90 -27.58 8.47
N LYS A 408 12.17 -28.66 8.16
CA LYS A 408 12.66 -29.75 7.31
C LYS A 408 13.07 -29.24 5.93
N ARG A 409 14.23 -29.70 5.44
CA ARG A 409 14.81 -29.31 4.15
C ARG A 409 14.91 -30.43 3.12
N PHE A 410 14.59 -31.65 3.52
CA PHE A 410 14.55 -32.80 2.63
C PHE A 410 13.40 -33.70 3.05
N ASP A 411 12.95 -34.54 2.13
CA ASP A 411 11.99 -35.60 2.41
C ASP A 411 12.71 -36.94 2.49
N SER A 412 12.61 -37.62 3.63
CA SER A 412 13.19 -38.94 3.84
C SER A 412 12.56 -40.02 2.96
N GLU A 413 11.28 -39.88 2.60
CA GLU A 413 10.58 -40.82 1.72
C GLU A 413 10.78 -40.48 0.25
N HIS A 414 11.10 -39.22 -0.05
CA HIS A 414 11.34 -38.72 -1.41
C HIS A 414 12.69 -37.99 -1.48
N PRO A 415 13.83 -38.70 -1.53
CA PRO A 415 15.17 -38.12 -1.39
C PRO A 415 15.49 -36.97 -2.36
N MET A 416 14.86 -36.95 -3.55
CA MET A 416 15.03 -35.88 -4.54
C MET A 416 14.22 -34.61 -4.25
N ARG A 417 13.31 -34.63 -3.25
CA ARG A 417 12.55 -33.46 -2.82
C ARG A 417 13.36 -32.71 -1.78
N ILE A 418 14.09 -31.69 -2.23
CA ILE A 418 14.99 -30.90 -1.38
C ILE A 418 14.61 -29.42 -1.46
N ALA A 419 14.56 -28.75 -0.31
CA ALA A 419 14.50 -27.31 -0.18
C ALA A 419 15.93 -26.75 -0.11
N TYR A 420 16.52 -26.46 -1.27
CA TYR A 420 17.86 -25.87 -1.32
C TYR A 420 17.88 -24.48 -0.69
N VAL A 421 18.52 -24.37 0.47
CA VAL A 421 18.80 -23.11 1.17
C VAL A 421 20.23 -23.19 1.68
N ILE A 422 21.13 -22.46 1.03
CA ILE A 422 22.58 -22.49 1.26
C ILE A 422 23.12 -21.06 1.28
N GLY A 423 24.24 -20.84 1.96
CA GLY A 423 24.95 -19.57 1.94
C GLY A 423 26.36 -19.73 2.49
N THR A 424 27.37 -19.31 1.73
CA THR A 424 28.80 -19.56 2.03
C THR A 424 29.24 -19.01 3.38
N PHE A 425 28.76 -17.82 3.74
CA PHE A 425 29.10 -17.11 4.97
C PHE A 425 28.10 -17.36 6.12
N SER A 426 27.15 -18.28 5.94
CA SER A 426 26.17 -18.59 6.98
C SER A 426 26.88 -19.10 8.23
N ALA A 427 26.50 -18.58 9.39
CA ALA A 427 27.13 -18.87 10.68
C ALA A 427 28.65 -18.54 10.75
N HIS A 428 29.09 -17.49 10.04
CA HIS A 428 30.47 -17.00 10.12
C HIS A 428 30.93 -16.77 11.59
N PRO A 429 32.11 -17.24 12.01
CA PRO A 429 32.54 -17.22 13.43
C PRO A 429 32.44 -15.85 14.10
N LEU A 430 32.96 -14.79 13.47
CA LEU A 430 32.86 -13.42 14.00
C LEU A 430 31.40 -12.95 14.22
N VAL A 431 30.49 -13.30 13.30
CA VAL A 431 29.07 -12.96 13.43
C VAL A 431 28.46 -13.72 14.60
N MET A 432 28.81 -15.01 14.74
CA MET A 432 28.33 -15.85 15.83
C MET A 432 28.86 -15.39 17.20
N GLY A 433 30.11 -14.93 17.28
CA GLY A 433 30.68 -14.33 18.49
C GLY A 433 29.95 -13.07 18.93
N ALA A 434 29.79 -12.11 18.02
CA ALA A 434 29.07 -10.86 18.34
C ALA A 434 27.59 -11.12 18.70
N MET A 435 26.92 -12.04 17.98
CA MET A 435 25.57 -12.50 18.30
C MET A 435 25.49 -13.11 19.70
N ASN A 436 26.47 -13.92 20.09
CA ASN A 436 26.46 -14.59 21.39
C ASN A 436 26.44 -13.58 22.54
N GLU A 437 27.32 -12.58 22.49
CA GLU A 437 27.38 -11.51 23.47
C GLU A 437 26.07 -10.73 23.57
N PHE A 438 25.45 -10.42 22.42
CA PHE A 438 24.12 -9.81 22.37
C PHE A 438 23.04 -10.72 23.00
N LEU A 439 22.98 -12.00 22.61
CA LEU A 439 21.97 -12.94 23.09
C LEU A 439 22.10 -13.21 24.59
N ARG A 440 23.34 -13.27 25.10
CA ARG A 440 23.59 -13.39 26.54
C ARG A 440 23.12 -12.17 27.31
N TRP A 441 23.33 -10.97 26.79
CA TRP A 441 22.81 -9.74 27.40
C TRP A 441 21.27 -9.70 27.36
N VAL A 442 20.65 -9.95 26.21
CA VAL A 442 19.20 -9.76 26.05
C VAL A 442 18.37 -10.77 26.86
N THR A 443 18.98 -11.90 27.23
CA THR A 443 18.35 -12.93 28.08
C THR A 443 18.58 -12.73 29.57
N GLN A 444 19.31 -11.67 29.99
CA GLN A 444 19.45 -11.34 31.40
C GLN A 444 18.10 -10.87 31.98
N PRO A 445 17.74 -11.28 33.22
CA PRO A 445 16.44 -10.95 33.81
C PRO A 445 16.18 -9.45 33.97
N ASP A 446 17.22 -8.65 34.18
CA ASP A 446 17.16 -7.20 34.36
C ASP A 446 16.99 -6.43 33.04
N THR A 447 17.27 -7.07 31.89
CA THR A 447 17.14 -6.42 30.58
C THR A 447 15.71 -5.95 30.31
N ALA A 448 14.68 -6.66 30.76
CA ALA A 448 13.29 -6.22 30.59
C ALA A 448 13.03 -4.82 31.18
N GLN A 449 13.63 -4.50 32.34
CA GLN A 449 13.50 -3.20 32.98
C GLN A 449 14.16 -2.08 32.15
N VAL A 450 15.22 -2.37 31.40
CA VAL A 450 15.86 -1.42 30.47
C VAL A 450 14.89 -1.02 29.36
N TYR A 451 14.16 -1.98 28.79
CA TYR A 451 13.15 -1.72 27.76
C TYR A 451 11.99 -0.87 28.29
N ASP A 452 11.47 -1.22 29.47
CA ASP A 452 10.37 -0.48 30.08
C ASP A 452 10.77 0.95 30.43
N THR A 453 11.97 1.14 30.99
CA THR A 453 12.51 2.48 31.31
C THR A 453 12.64 3.33 30.04
N ALA A 454 13.23 2.79 28.98
CA ALA A 454 13.38 3.51 27.71
C ALA A 454 12.03 3.83 27.06
N ARG A 455 11.06 2.91 27.12
CA ARG A 455 9.69 3.14 26.63
C ARG A 455 9.00 4.28 27.39
N GLN A 456 9.08 4.28 28.72
CA GLN A 456 8.50 5.33 29.56
C GLN A 456 9.17 6.68 29.31
N ARG A 457 10.49 6.71 29.15
CA ARG A 457 11.25 7.92 28.80
C ARG A 457 10.80 8.48 27.45
N CYS A 458 10.75 7.65 26.41
CA CYS A 458 10.25 8.03 25.08
C CYS A 458 8.82 8.60 25.16
N ALA A 459 7.92 7.94 25.91
CA ALA A 459 6.54 8.39 26.08
C ALA A 459 6.45 9.77 26.76
N ARG A 460 7.21 9.98 27.85
CA ARG A 460 7.29 11.28 28.53
C ARG A 460 7.82 12.38 27.60
N TRP A 461 8.88 12.08 26.84
CA TRP A 461 9.43 13.01 25.86
C TRP A 461 8.41 13.36 24.76
N VAL A 462 7.69 12.37 24.21
CA VAL A 462 6.65 12.63 23.19
C VAL A 462 5.55 13.52 23.76
N GLN A 463 5.07 13.25 24.98
CA GLN A 463 4.05 14.05 25.63
C GLN A 463 4.51 15.51 25.82
N ALA A 464 5.69 15.72 26.41
CA ALA A 464 6.26 17.04 26.63
C ALA A 464 6.51 17.79 25.32
N THR A 465 7.03 17.10 24.31
CA THR A 465 7.30 17.67 22.97
C THR A 465 6.00 18.11 22.29
N ASN A 466 4.95 17.30 22.36
CA ASN A 466 3.65 17.66 21.80
C ASN A 466 3.00 18.85 22.49
N GLN A 467 3.18 19.01 23.81
CA GLN A 467 2.75 20.21 24.53
C GLN A 467 3.46 21.47 24.02
N GLN A 468 4.78 21.40 23.83
CA GLN A 468 5.58 22.54 23.31
C GLN A 468 5.25 22.87 21.85
N LEU A 469 5.04 21.85 21.01
CA LEU A 469 4.60 22.03 19.62
C LEU A 469 3.23 22.72 19.56
N ALA A 470 2.29 22.31 20.43
CA ALA A 470 0.98 22.94 20.52
C ALA A 470 1.06 24.38 21.05
N ALA A 471 1.79 24.63 22.13
CA ALA A 471 1.99 25.97 22.69
C ALA A 471 2.66 26.93 21.71
N SER A 472 3.56 26.41 20.86
CA SER A 472 4.22 27.18 19.80
C SER A 472 3.37 27.33 18.52
N ALA A 473 2.16 26.76 18.45
CA ALA A 473 1.33 26.69 17.24
C ALA A 473 2.08 26.14 16.01
N LEU A 474 2.83 25.07 16.19
CA LEU A 474 3.53 24.37 15.11
C LEU A 474 2.65 23.23 14.57
N PRO A 475 2.55 23.03 13.24
CA PRO A 475 1.63 22.06 12.63
C PRO A 475 2.18 20.63 12.67
N LEU A 476 2.82 20.25 13.77
CA LEU A 476 3.45 18.94 13.97
C LEU A 476 2.81 18.19 15.14
N ARG A 477 2.89 16.87 15.09
CA ARG A 477 2.63 15.96 16.23
C ARG A 477 3.64 14.83 16.17
N VAL A 478 4.30 14.54 17.28
CA VAL A 478 5.15 13.35 17.41
C VAL A 478 4.28 12.22 17.95
N VAL A 479 4.42 11.03 17.37
CA VAL A 479 3.79 9.81 17.89
C VAL A 479 4.84 8.70 17.97
N HIS A 480 4.64 7.74 18.86
CA HIS A 480 5.58 6.65 19.08
C HIS A 480 4.91 5.29 19.26
N PHE A 481 5.69 4.25 19.03
CA PHE A 481 5.40 2.87 19.35
C PHE A 481 6.67 2.25 19.95
N GLY A 482 6.66 2.07 21.27
CA GLY A 482 7.90 1.80 22.00
C GLY A 482 8.87 2.98 21.87
N THR A 483 10.08 2.69 21.40
CA THR A 483 11.17 3.65 21.12
C THR A 483 11.29 4.01 19.63
N VAL A 484 10.37 3.51 18.80
CA VAL A 484 10.18 3.94 17.41
C VAL A 484 9.23 5.12 17.39
N TRP A 485 9.57 6.20 16.72
CA TRP A 485 8.74 7.40 16.67
C TRP A 485 8.73 8.03 15.28
N THR A 486 7.74 8.88 15.01
CA THR A 486 7.57 9.55 13.72
C THR A 486 6.94 10.93 13.91
N VAL A 487 7.06 11.78 12.90
CA VAL A 487 6.44 13.11 12.88
C VAL A 487 5.24 13.09 11.94
N LEU A 488 4.06 13.38 12.51
CA LEU A 488 2.83 13.64 11.80
C LEU A 488 2.67 15.15 11.57
N PHE A 489 1.99 15.51 10.49
CA PHE A 489 1.75 16.89 10.09
C PHE A 489 0.25 17.16 10.19
N LYS A 490 -0.12 18.19 10.95
CA LYS A 490 -1.51 18.61 11.18
C LYS A 490 -2.07 19.45 10.03
N GLU A 491 -1.20 19.97 9.18
CA GLU A 491 -1.59 20.77 8.03
C GLU A 491 -1.09 20.16 6.72
N PRO A 492 -1.93 20.16 5.67
CA PRO A 492 -1.51 19.81 4.33
C PRO A 492 -0.48 20.80 3.79
N SER A 493 0.68 20.33 3.34
CA SER A 493 1.67 21.14 2.64
C SER A 493 2.42 20.30 1.59
N ARG A 494 2.75 20.91 0.44
CA ARG A 494 3.64 20.33 -0.59
C ARG A 494 5.08 20.17 -0.11
N TYR A 495 5.42 20.74 1.05
CA TYR A 495 6.78 20.90 1.55
C TYR A 495 7.06 20.16 2.85
N ASN A 496 6.14 19.35 3.38
CA ASN A 496 6.33 18.64 4.65
C ASN A 496 7.61 17.77 4.69
N TRP A 497 8.01 17.22 3.54
CA TRP A 497 9.25 16.45 3.39
C TRP A 497 10.54 17.29 3.56
N LEU A 498 10.48 18.63 3.51
CA LEU A 498 11.65 19.51 3.74
C LEU A 498 12.09 19.55 5.21
N LEU A 499 11.23 19.17 6.17
CA LEU A 499 11.56 19.20 7.61
C LEU A 499 12.85 18.43 7.94
N GLN A 500 13.13 17.35 7.20
CA GLN A 500 14.37 16.57 7.38
C GLN A 500 15.64 17.40 7.14
N TYR A 501 15.60 18.41 6.26
CA TYR A 501 16.76 19.26 5.96
C TYR A 501 16.99 20.28 7.08
N TYR A 502 15.91 20.84 7.65
CA TYR A 502 15.99 21.69 8.83
C TYR A 502 16.51 20.95 10.06
N LEU A 503 16.04 19.71 10.27
CA LEU A 503 16.58 18.86 11.35
C LEU A 503 18.07 18.54 11.17
N ARG A 504 18.52 18.28 9.94
CA ARG A 504 19.94 18.09 9.63
C ARG A 504 20.76 19.35 9.89
N ALA A 505 20.21 20.53 9.61
CA ALA A 505 20.89 21.79 9.89
C ALA A 505 21.07 22.03 11.41
N GLU A 506 20.13 21.54 12.23
CA GLU A 506 20.23 21.52 13.69
C GLU A 506 21.14 20.40 14.24
N GLY A 507 21.75 19.58 13.37
CA GLY A 507 22.65 18.50 13.76
C GLY A 507 21.92 17.21 14.16
N VAL A 508 20.78 16.90 13.53
CA VAL A 508 20.08 15.62 13.68
C VAL A 508 20.30 14.75 12.44
N THR A 509 20.88 13.56 12.63
CA THR A 509 21.05 12.57 11.58
C THR A 509 19.82 11.68 11.44
N LEU A 510 19.29 11.61 10.23
CA LEU A 510 18.07 10.90 9.86
C LEU A 510 18.36 9.83 8.81
N SER A 511 17.53 8.79 8.77
CA SER A 511 17.55 7.80 7.69
C SER A 511 17.06 8.41 6.36
N TRP A 512 17.20 7.68 5.25
CA TRP A 512 16.75 8.16 3.94
C TRP A 512 15.22 8.34 3.83
N VAL A 513 14.44 7.74 4.73
CA VAL A 513 12.99 7.96 4.84
C VAL A 513 12.63 9.23 5.63
N GLY A 514 13.62 10.07 5.99
CA GLY A 514 13.42 11.35 6.66
C GLY A 514 12.71 11.23 8.00
N THR A 515 11.75 12.12 8.24
CA THR A 515 10.93 12.14 9.47
C THR A 515 9.87 11.04 9.52
N GLY A 516 9.80 10.20 8.47
CA GLY A 516 8.88 9.09 8.37
C GLY A 516 9.15 7.99 9.40
N ARG A 517 10.44 7.76 9.73
CA ARG A 517 10.90 6.80 10.73
C ARG A 517 12.08 7.34 11.50
N CYS A 518 11.91 7.46 12.81
CA CYS A 518 12.97 7.82 13.72
C CYS A 518 13.05 6.83 14.87
N LEU A 519 14.23 6.71 15.47
CA LEU A 519 14.54 5.75 16.52
C LEU A 519 15.26 6.43 17.66
N SER A 520 15.08 5.85 18.84
CA SER A 520 15.95 6.04 19.99
C SER A 520 16.45 4.67 20.41
N SER A 521 17.74 4.55 20.70
CA SER A 521 18.31 3.37 21.35
C SER A 521 17.96 3.39 22.84
N LEU A 522 18.09 2.25 23.51
CA LEU A 522 17.70 2.07 24.91
C LEU A 522 18.56 2.91 25.87
N ASP A 523 19.75 3.32 25.43
CA ASP A 523 20.68 4.17 26.16
C ASP A 523 20.42 5.69 25.98
N PHE A 524 19.46 6.10 25.15
CA PHE A 524 19.07 7.52 25.02
C PHE A 524 18.70 8.10 26.38
N THR A 525 19.47 9.07 26.87
CA THR A 525 19.27 9.71 28.16
C THR A 525 18.15 10.76 28.12
N GLU A 526 17.74 11.27 29.28
CA GLU A 526 16.82 12.42 29.33
C GLU A 526 17.43 13.65 28.64
N ASP A 527 18.75 13.85 28.79
CA ASP A 527 19.48 14.96 28.16
C ASP A 527 19.49 14.83 26.63
N ASP A 528 19.66 13.61 26.09
CA ASP A 528 19.56 13.37 24.64
C ASP A 528 18.17 13.68 24.09
N TYR A 529 17.12 13.31 24.84
CA TYR A 529 15.74 13.63 24.47
C TYR A 529 15.45 15.13 24.59
N GLN A 530 16.01 15.82 25.58
CA GLN A 530 15.89 17.27 25.70
C GLN A 530 16.62 17.97 24.54
N GLU A 531 17.84 17.56 24.22
CA GLU A 531 18.60 18.04 23.07
C GLU A 531 17.81 17.84 21.76
N LEU A 532 17.20 16.66 21.59
CA LEU A 532 16.35 16.35 20.44
C LEU A 532 15.09 17.23 20.38
N GLN A 533 14.41 17.44 21.51
CA GLN A 533 13.23 18.30 21.59
C GLN A 533 13.59 19.73 21.15
N ASP A 534 14.69 20.27 21.67
CA ASP A 534 15.14 21.63 21.37
C ASP A 534 15.49 21.78 19.88
N LYS A 535 16.22 20.82 19.32
CA LYS A 535 16.54 20.77 17.88
C LYS A 535 15.28 20.68 17.02
N LEU A 536 14.32 19.83 17.38
CA LEU A 536 13.06 19.70 16.65
C LEU A 536 12.25 21.00 16.68
N LEU A 537 12.15 21.65 17.84
CA LEU A 537 11.44 22.91 17.99
C LEU A 537 12.10 24.05 17.20
N ARG A 538 13.44 24.15 17.22
CA ARG A 538 14.17 25.15 16.42
C ARG A 538 14.00 24.90 14.92
N ALA A 539 14.21 23.66 14.46
CA ALA A 539 14.00 23.28 13.06
C ALA A 539 12.60 23.64 12.58
N ALA A 540 11.57 23.31 13.37
CA ALA A 540 10.18 23.60 13.04
C ALA A 540 9.88 25.12 13.07
N ARG A 541 10.39 25.87 14.05
CA ARG A 541 10.23 27.33 14.10
C ARG A 541 10.86 28.01 12.90
N THR A 542 12.07 27.61 12.52
CA THR A 542 12.77 28.15 11.33
C THR A 542 12.04 27.79 10.04
N MET A 543 11.59 26.54 9.89
CA MET A 543 10.81 26.14 8.72
C MET A 543 9.48 26.91 8.60
N ARG A 544 8.83 27.22 9.75
CA ARG A 544 7.64 28.07 9.77
C ARG A 544 7.97 29.52 9.40
N SER A 545 9.05 30.11 9.93
CA SER A 545 9.44 31.49 9.60
C SER A 545 9.83 31.65 8.13
N ASP A 546 10.31 30.58 7.52
CA ASP A 546 10.62 30.50 6.08
C ASP A 546 9.38 30.28 5.20
N ALA A 547 8.18 30.34 5.79
CA ALA A 547 6.90 30.30 5.10
C ALA A 547 6.61 28.98 4.36
N TRP A 548 7.19 27.85 4.77
CA TRP A 548 6.87 26.52 4.20
C TRP A 548 5.54 25.94 4.71
N TRP A 549 5.06 26.44 5.85
CA TRP A 549 3.73 26.19 6.39
C TRP A 549 2.97 27.52 6.47
N LEU A 550 2.12 27.75 5.47
CA LEU A 550 1.15 28.84 5.50
C LEU A 550 -0.14 28.36 6.17
N SER A 551 -0.73 29.16 7.04
CA SER A 551 -2.08 28.91 7.55
C SER A 551 -3.15 29.31 6.51
N GLU A 552 -4.39 28.84 6.70
CA GLU A 552 -5.54 29.26 5.88
C GLU A 552 -5.76 30.79 5.96
N GLU A 553 -5.44 31.42 7.10
CA GLU A 553 -5.50 32.89 7.25
C GLU A 553 -4.45 33.61 6.40
N GLN A 554 -3.25 33.03 6.29
CA GLN A 554 -2.16 33.62 5.51
C GLN A 554 -2.35 33.45 4.00
N GLN A 555 -3.01 32.37 3.56
CA GLN A 555 -3.30 32.10 2.16
C GLN A 555 -4.66 31.38 2.01
N PRO A 556 -5.77 32.14 1.95
CA PRO A 556 -7.10 31.55 1.83
C PRO A 556 -7.26 30.70 0.56
N GLY A 557 -7.88 29.53 0.70
CA GLY A 557 -8.12 28.59 -0.40
C GLY A 557 -6.89 27.81 -0.85
N ARG A 558 -5.74 27.90 -0.14
CA ARG A 558 -4.49 27.22 -0.50
C ARG A 558 -4.68 25.72 -0.68
N GLU A 559 -5.38 25.06 0.24
CA GLU A 559 -5.56 23.60 0.14
C GLU A 559 -6.31 23.21 -1.14
N LYS A 560 -7.34 23.99 -1.52
CA LYS A 560 -8.09 23.79 -2.77
C LYS A 560 -7.19 24.01 -3.99
N ILE A 561 -6.35 25.04 -3.97
CA ILE A 561 -5.38 25.33 -5.03
C ILE A 561 -4.37 24.19 -5.16
N MET A 562 -3.76 23.77 -4.05
CA MET A 562 -2.81 22.66 -4.00
C MET A 562 -3.40 21.37 -4.58
N ARG A 563 -4.61 20.98 -4.14
CA ARG A 563 -5.30 19.79 -4.63
C ARG A 563 -5.63 19.90 -6.11
N SER A 564 -6.08 21.07 -6.57
CA SER A 564 -6.37 21.34 -7.98
C SER A 564 -5.11 21.23 -8.85
N HIS A 565 -4.04 21.95 -8.49
CA HIS A 565 -2.76 21.90 -9.20
C HIS A 565 -2.22 20.48 -9.26
N LEU A 566 -2.18 19.79 -8.12
CA LEU A 566 -1.68 18.42 -8.05
C LEU A 566 -2.52 17.44 -8.88
N PHE A 567 -3.84 17.61 -8.90
CA PHE A 567 -4.72 16.82 -9.77
C PHE A 567 -4.37 17.04 -11.25
N TRP A 568 -4.22 18.30 -11.67
CA TRP A 568 -3.85 18.63 -13.05
C TRP A 568 -2.42 18.21 -13.42
N GLU A 569 -1.48 18.26 -12.49
CA GLU A 569 -0.13 17.73 -12.66
C GLU A 569 -0.13 16.22 -12.85
N MET A 570 -0.88 15.50 -12.03
CA MET A 570 -1.02 14.04 -12.14
C MET A 570 -1.67 13.67 -13.47
N VAL A 571 -2.78 14.33 -13.83
CA VAL A 571 -3.43 14.14 -15.14
C VAL A 571 -2.46 14.48 -16.28
N GLY A 572 -1.78 15.62 -16.22
CA GLY A 572 -0.80 16.05 -17.22
C GLY A 572 0.37 15.07 -17.36
N SER A 573 0.84 14.48 -16.25
CA SER A 573 1.89 13.46 -16.27
C SER A 573 1.47 12.16 -16.96
N LEU A 574 0.18 11.82 -16.89
CA LEU A 574 -0.44 10.68 -17.58
C LEU A 574 -0.77 10.99 -19.05
N VAL A 575 -1.10 12.26 -19.36
CA VAL A 575 -1.56 12.72 -20.68
C VAL A 575 -0.42 13.16 -21.61
N ARG A 576 0.78 13.49 -21.09
CA ARG A 576 2.01 13.74 -21.89
C ARG A 576 2.53 12.45 -22.54
N VAL A 577 1.69 11.74 -23.28
CA VAL A 577 2.06 10.64 -24.17
C VAL A 577 2.90 11.22 -25.31
N PRO A 578 4.13 10.76 -25.57
CA PRO A 578 4.71 10.97 -26.88
C PRO A 578 3.96 10.00 -27.80
N ALA A 579 3.18 10.51 -28.75
CA ALA A 579 2.91 9.72 -29.94
C ALA A 579 4.28 9.43 -30.58
N PRO A 580 4.91 8.26 -30.34
CA PRO A 580 4.65 7.09 -31.18
C PRO A 580 5.06 5.74 -30.53
N ARG A 581 4.22 5.08 -29.71
CA ARG A 581 4.38 3.63 -29.39
C ARG A 581 3.05 2.91 -29.14
N VAL A 582 1.98 3.36 -29.78
CA VAL A 582 0.72 2.60 -29.79
C VAL A 582 0.76 1.70 -31.03
N PRO A 583 0.68 0.36 -30.91
CA PRO A 583 0.57 -0.53 -32.05
C PRO A 583 -0.57 -0.05 -32.96
N ALA A 584 -0.38 -0.05 -34.29
CA ALA A 584 -1.37 0.43 -35.26
C ALA A 584 -2.81 -0.10 -35.02
N PRO A 585 -3.04 -1.36 -34.57
CA PRO A 585 -4.38 -1.84 -34.23
C PRO A 585 -5.02 -1.08 -33.07
N LEU A 586 -4.26 -0.77 -32.01
CA LEU A 586 -4.76 -0.02 -30.86
C LEU A 586 -5.01 1.45 -31.22
N LYS A 587 -4.16 2.04 -32.07
CA LYS A 587 -4.36 3.42 -32.55
C LYS A 587 -5.66 3.51 -33.33
N ASN A 588 -5.89 2.59 -34.27
CA ASN A 588 -7.13 2.53 -35.04
C ASN A 588 -8.35 2.23 -34.16
N PHE A 589 -8.20 1.41 -33.12
CA PHE A 589 -9.24 1.14 -32.14
C PHE A 589 -9.60 2.40 -31.33
N TYR A 590 -8.59 3.12 -30.82
CA TYR A 590 -8.79 4.38 -30.08
C TYR A 590 -9.40 5.48 -30.95
N THR A 591 -8.88 5.68 -32.17
CA THR A 591 -9.42 6.66 -33.12
C THR A 591 -10.89 6.39 -33.41
N GLU A 592 -11.27 5.12 -33.58
CA GLU A 592 -12.67 4.74 -33.83
C GLU A 592 -13.57 5.00 -32.61
N ILE A 593 -13.08 4.75 -31.37
CA ILE A 593 -13.81 5.12 -30.15
C ILE A 593 -14.04 6.64 -30.11
N MET A 594 -13.00 7.43 -30.35
CA MET A 594 -13.10 8.90 -30.30
C MET A 594 -14.01 9.45 -31.40
N ARG A 595 -13.97 8.85 -32.60
CA ARG A 595 -14.90 9.18 -33.70
C ARG A 595 -16.35 8.92 -33.29
N ARG A 596 -16.65 7.73 -32.75
CA ARG A 596 -18.01 7.38 -32.30
C ARG A 596 -18.50 8.19 -31.11
N LYS A 597 -17.60 8.70 -30.27
CA LYS A 597 -17.95 9.65 -29.21
C LYS A 597 -18.32 11.01 -29.78
N HIS A 598 -17.53 11.50 -30.73
CA HIS A 598 -17.82 12.75 -31.43
C HIS A 598 -19.16 12.67 -32.18
N ASP A 599 -19.39 11.58 -32.92
CA ASP A 599 -20.64 11.36 -33.65
C ASP A 599 -21.85 11.36 -32.69
N ASP A 600 -21.72 10.79 -31.50
CA ASP A 600 -22.75 10.77 -30.45
C ASP A 600 -23.01 12.14 -29.83
N HIS A 601 -21.93 12.91 -29.59
CA HIS A 601 -22.03 14.30 -29.13
C HIS A 601 -22.76 15.19 -30.14
N VAL A 602 -22.45 15.04 -31.43
CA VAL A 602 -23.09 15.81 -32.51
C VAL A 602 -24.53 15.35 -32.74
N ALA A 603 -24.81 14.05 -32.63
CA ALA A 603 -26.14 13.51 -32.91
C ALA A 603 -27.13 13.66 -31.75
N SER A 604 -26.69 13.56 -30.49
CA SER A 604 -27.58 13.36 -29.34
C SER A 604 -27.41 14.37 -28.19
N HIS A 605 -26.60 15.42 -28.36
CA HIS A 605 -26.27 16.38 -27.29
C HIS A 605 -26.27 17.85 -27.76
N SER A 606 -27.30 18.23 -28.53
CA SER A 606 -27.43 19.59 -29.08
C SER A 606 -27.93 20.62 -28.06
N ASN A 607 -28.60 20.19 -26.99
CA ASN A 607 -29.21 21.05 -25.99
C ASN A 607 -28.28 21.32 -24.80
N ILE A 608 -28.10 22.61 -24.46
CA ILE A 608 -27.21 23.04 -23.36
C ILE A 608 -27.61 22.50 -21.98
N ILE A 609 -28.90 22.28 -21.72
CA ILE A 609 -29.40 21.72 -20.46
C ILE A 609 -29.13 20.21 -20.42
N ASN A 610 -29.27 19.51 -21.54
CA ASN A 610 -28.91 18.10 -21.63
C ASN A 610 -27.39 17.90 -21.44
N GLN A 611 -26.56 18.77 -22.03
CA GLN A 611 -25.11 18.78 -21.79
C GLN A 611 -24.77 18.97 -20.30
N PHE A 612 -25.49 19.83 -19.58
CA PHE A 612 -25.33 19.98 -18.14
C PHE A 612 -25.71 18.71 -17.36
N PHE A 613 -26.81 18.04 -17.72
CA PHE A 613 -27.19 16.75 -17.13
C PHE A 613 -26.15 15.66 -17.41
N HIS A 614 -25.52 15.65 -18.59
CA HIS A 614 -24.39 14.78 -18.90
C HIS A 614 -23.17 15.07 -18.03
N LEU A 615 -22.82 16.33 -17.82
CA LEU A 615 -21.73 16.73 -16.93
C LEU A 615 -21.98 16.30 -15.47
N LEU A 616 -23.19 16.57 -14.97
CA LEU A 616 -23.59 16.25 -13.59
C LEU A 616 -23.59 14.73 -13.36
N SER A 617 -24.29 13.99 -14.22
CA SER A 617 -24.37 12.53 -14.17
C SER A 617 -23.00 11.86 -14.31
N SER A 618 -22.12 12.36 -15.20
CA SER A 618 -20.76 11.85 -15.39
C SER A 618 -19.88 12.00 -14.14
N SER A 619 -19.97 13.15 -13.49
CA SER A 619 -19.24 13.43 -12.24
C SER A 619 -19.65 12.45 -11.14
N VAL A 620 -20.95 12.15 -11.05
CA VAL A 620 -21.49 11.15 -10.12
C VAL A 620 -21.05 9.73 -10.51
N PHE A 621 -21.10 9.34 -11.80
CA PHE A 621 -20.66 8.02 -12.23
C PHE A 621 -19.18 7.74 -11.93
N ILE A 622 -18.30 8.72 -12.14
CA ILE A 622 -16.87 8.57 -11.80
C ILE A 622 -16.68 8.39 -10.30
N TYR A 623 -17.43 9.14 -9.49
CA TYR A 623 -17.41 8.95 -8.04
C TYR A 623 -17.91 7.55 -7.67
N CYS A 624 -19.00 7.08 -8.29
CA CYS A 624 -19.53 5.73 -8.09
C CYS A 624 -18.55 4.62 -8.51
N TYR A 625 -17.75 4.82 -9.56
CA TYR A 625 -16.72 3.85 -9.97
C TYR A 625 -15.66 3.61 -8.89
N VAL A 626 -15.36 4.63 -8.09
CA VAL A 626 -14.44 4.49 -6.95
C VAL A 626 -15.20 3.95 -5.75
N LEU A 627 -16.38 4.51 -5.47
CA LEU A 627 -17.18 4.22 -4.29
C LEU A 627 -17.66 2.78 -4.23
N ILE A 628 -17.87 2.12 -5.37
CA ILE A 628 -18.32 0.72 -5.43
C ILE A 628 -17.39 -0.26 -4.68
N PHE A 629 -16.11 0.09 -4.50
CA PHE A 629 -15.12 -0.73 -3.79
C PHE A 629 -15.11 -0.52 -2.27
N SER A 630 -15.75 0.54 -1.78
CA SER A 630 -15.83 0.88 -0.36
C SER A 630 -17.26 0.80 0.19
N ASP A 631 -18.24 1.30 -0.56
CA ASP A 631 -19.67 1.32 -0.23
C ASP A 631 -20.50 1.13 -1.51
N LEU A 632 -20.84 -0.13 -1.77
CA LEU A 632 -21.63 -0.54 -2.91
C LEU A 632 -23.03 0.06 -2.90
N THR A 633 -23.67 0.12 -1.73
CA THR A 633 -25.06 0.55 -1.59
C THR A 633 -25.20 2.01 -1.96
N LEU A 634 -24.29 2.85 -1.47
CA LEU A 634 -24.23 4.26 -1.81
C LEU A 634 -23.88 4.45 -3.30
N ALA A 635 -22.92 3.68 -3.83
CA ALA A 635 -22.51 3.75 -5.23
C ALA A 635 -23.67 3.45 -6.21
N MET A 636 -24.48 2.42 -5.93
CA MET A 636 -25.61 2.08 -6.79
C MET A 636 -26.77 3.06 -6.67
N SER A 637 -27.03 3.58 -5.47
CA SER A 637 -28.08 4.58 -5.24
C SER A 637 -27.77 5.89 -5.96
N LEU A 638 -26.55 6.41 -5.81
CA LEU A 638 -26.09 7.61 -6.51
C LEU A 638 -25.99 7.39 -8.02
N GLY A 639 -25.48 6.24 -8.45
CA GLY A 639 -25.36 5.88 -9.87
C GLY A 639 -26.72 5.84 -10.56
N LEU A 640 -27.76 5.35 -9.89
CA LEU A 640 -29.09 5.34 -10.45
C LEU A 640 -29.70 6.74 -10.53
N ALA A 641 -29.56 7.56 -9.49
CA ALA A 641 -30.01 8.96 -9.53
C ALA A 641 -29.36 9.71 -10.71
N ALA A 642 -28.05 9.49 -10.93
CA ALA A 642 -27.33 10.03 -12.07
C ALA A 642 -27.85 9.50 -13.42
N LEU A 643 -28.18 8.20 -13.49
CA LEU A 643 -28.78 7.60 -14.68
C LEU A 643 -30.14 8.24 -15.01
N PHE A 644 -30.99 8.49 -14.02
CA PHE A 644 -32.27 9.18 -14.24
C PHE A 644 -32.09 10.58 -14.82
N VAL A 645 -31.21 11.38 -14.21
CA VAL A 645 -30.92 12.73 -14.69
C VAL A 645 -30.45 12.70 -16.15
N ARG A 646 -29.58 11.75 -16.49
CA ARG A 646 -29.09 11.56 -17.86
C ARG A 646 -30.20 11.15 -18.83
N GLN A 647 -31.07 10.22 -18.45
CA GLN A 647 -32.14 9.73 -19.34
C GLN A 647 -33.26 10.77 -19.54
N ILE A 648 -33.55 11.59 -18.52
CA ILE A 648 -34.48 12.73 -18.65
C ILE A 648 -33.96 13.72 -19.70
N GLY A 649 -32.65 14.00 -19.68
CA GLY A 649 -32.01 14.85 -20.67
C GLY A 649 -32.22 14.35 -22.10
N HIS A 650 -31.93 13.07 -22.34
CA HIS A 650 -32.14 12.45 -23.66
C HIS A 650 -33.62 12.38 -24.09
N ALA A 651 -34.54 12.12 -23.16
CA ALA A 651 -35.94 11.86 -23.51
C ALA A 651 -36.79 13.13 -23.69
N ILE A 652 -36.45 14.22 -22.99
CA ILE A 652 -37.28 15.44 -22.94
C ILE A 652 -36.64 16.60 -23.72
N LEU A 653 -35.32 16.74 -23.67
CA LEU A 653 -34.64 17.97 -24.10
C LEU A 653 -34.02 17.89 -25.49
N GLU A 654 -33.77 16.68 -26.01
CA GLU A 654 -33.25 16.45 -27.35
C GLU A 654 -34.37 16.05 -28.31
N PRO A 655 -34.37 16.54 -29.56
CA PRO A 655 -35.30 16.05 -30.57
C PRO A 655 -35.10 14.54 -30.77
N PRO A 656 -36.16 13.80 -31.17
CA PRO A 656 -36.07 12.37 -31.37
C PRO A 656 -35.10 12.01 -32.50
N CYS A 657 -33.83 11.79 -32.18
CA CYS A 657 -32.79 11.32 -33.11
C CYS A 657 -32.95 9.82 -33.43
N HIS A 658 -34.19 9.39 -33.70
CA HIS A 658 -34.60 7.99 -33.74
C HIS A 658 -33.89 7.17 -34.82
N ASP A 659 -33.44 7.79 -35.92
CA ASP A 659 -32.87 7.04 -37.04
C ASP A 659 -31.34 6.91 -37.02
N LYS A 660 -30.61 7.84 -36.36
CA LYS A 660 -29.13 7.83 -36.38
C LYS A 660 -28.52 6.95 -35.29
N GLU A 661 -29.11 6.88 -34.09
CA GLU A 661 -28.60 6.05 -32.99
C GLU A 661 -28.82 4.55 -33.21
N GLU A 662 -29.93 4.15 -33.86
CA GLU A 662 -30.19 2.74 -34.20
C GLU A 662 -29.16 2.20 -35.20
N LEU A 663 -28.79 3.03 -36.19
CA LEU A 663 -27.74 2.75 -37.18
C LEU A 663 -26.32 2.65 -36.57
N LEU A 664 -26.05 3.38 -35.48
CA LEU A 664 -24.70 3.47 -34.89
C LEU A 664 -24.48 2.57 -33.67
N LEU A 665 -25.51 2.31 -32.85
CA LEU A 665 -25.38 1.73 -31.50
C LEU A 665 -26.43 0.66 -31.15
N GLY A 666 -27.39 0.37 -32.03
CA GLY A 666 -28.32 -0.76 -31.89
C GLY A 666 -29.39 -0.66 -30.78
N LEU A 667 -29.51 0.50 -30.11
CA LEU A 667 -30.56 0.79 -29.11
C LEU A 667 -31.32 2.05 -29.52
N ASN A 668 -32.62 1.93 -29.80
CA ASN A 668 -33.51 3.07 -29.97
C ASN A 668 -34.08 3.51 -28.61
N THR A 669 -34.67 4.70 -28.56
CA THR A 669 -35.24 5.31 -27.34
C THR A 669 -36.23 4.38 -26.63
N ARG A 670 -37.03 3.60 -27.38
CA ARG A 670 -37.98 2.63 -26.81
C ARG A 670 -37.28 1.53 -25.99
N LYS A 671 -36.18 0.96 -26.50
CA LYS A 671 -35.38 -0.04 -25.77
C LYS A 671 -34.69 0.56 -24.54
N LYS A 672 -34.18 1.79 -24.64
CA LYS A 672 -33.59 2.53 -23.50
C LYS A 672 -34.63 2.76 -22.40
N THR A 673 -35.85 3.19 -22.77
CA THR A 673 -36.96 3.40 -21.82
C THR A 673 -37.40 2.09 -21.15
N MET A 674 -37.44 0.96 -21.86
CA MET A 674 -37.75 -0.35 -21.27
C MET A 674 -36.72 -0.78 -20.23
N VAL A 675 -35.43 -0.56 -20.50
CA VAL A 675 -34.35 -0.84 -19.55
C VAL A 675 -34.52 0.00 -18.29
N VAL A 676 -34.74 1.31 -18.43
CA VAL A 676 -34.99 2.24 -17.29
C VAL A 676 -36.24 1.84 -16.50
N GLY A 677 -37.31 1.42 -17.18
CA GLY A 677 -38.51 0.89 -16.54
C GLY A 677 -38.23 -0.34 -15.68
N GLY A 678 -37.34 -1.24 -16.13
CA GLY A 678 -36.86 -2.36 -15.34
C GLY A 678 -36.14 -1.94 -14.05
N TYR A 679 -35.32 -0.87 -14.11
CA TYR A 679 -34.65 -0.34 -12.92
C TYR A 679 -35.64 0.25 -11.91
N LEU A 680 -36.71 0.91 -12.39
CA LEU A 680 -37.76 1.49 -11.54
C LEU A 680 -38.66 0.46 -10.87
N LEU A 681 -38.89 -0.68 -11.52
CA LEU A 681 -39.80 -1.71 -11.00
C LEU A 681 -39.25 -2.45 -9.77
N LEU A 682 -37.93 -2.62 -9.67
CA LEU A 682 -37.30 -3.39 -8.58
C LEU A 682 -37.60 -2.80 -7.18
N PRO A 683 -37.39 -1.49 -6.91
CA PRO A 683 -37.81 -0.88 -5.65
C PRO A 683 -39.30 -1.04 -5.37
N VAL A 684 -40.14 -0.89 -6.40
CA VAL A 684 -41.61 -0.96 -6.27
C VAL A 684 -42.04 -2.37 -5.88
N ILE A 685 -41.45 -3.40 -6.47
CA ILE A 685 -41.72 -4.81 -6.11
C ILE A 685 -41.35 -5.08 -4.66
N HIS A 686 -40.19 -4.62 -4.21
CA HIS A 686 -39.79 -4.80 -2.81
C HIS A 686 -40.66 -4.01 -1.84
N LEU A 687 -41.04 -2.78 -2.17
CA LEU A 687 -41.93 -1.96 -1.35
C LEU A 687 -43.35 -2.54 -1.26
N VAL A 688 -43.88 -3.10 -2.35
CA VAL A 688 -45.18 -3.77 -2.37
C VAL A 688 -45.14 -5.09 -1.60
N SER A 689 -44.06 -5.88 -1.76
CA SER A 689 -43.90 -7.14 -1.03
C SER A 689 -43.65 -6.96 0.48
N ALA A 690 -43.12 -5.81 0.90
CA ALA A 690 -42.91 -5.47 2.30
C ALA A 690 -44.21 -5.15 3.08
N GLY A 691 -45.34 -4.94 2.38
CA GLY A 691 -46.65 -4.72 2.99
C GLY A 691 -46.83 -3.40 3.77
N SER A 692 -45.76 -2.63 4.00
CA SER A 692 -45.78 -1.31 4.63
C SER A 692 -44.59 -0.44 4.19
N VAL A 693 -44.84 0.85 3.93
CA VAL A 693 -43.81 1.83 3.53
C VAL A 693 -43.44 2.68 4.74
N THR A 694 -42.43 2.26 5.48
CA THR A 694 -41.86 2.99 6.63
C THR A 694 -40.38 3.29 6.38
N MET A 695 -39.78 4.23 7.11
CA MET A 695 -38.34 4.55 6.97
C MET A 695 -37.45 3.34 7.30
N GLU A 696 -37.91 2.47 8.20
CA GLU A 696 -37.21 1.24 8.58
C GLU A 696 -37.26 0.18 7.47
N THR A 697 -38.42 -0.04 6.85
CA THR A 697 -38.55 -0.97 5.71
C THR A 697 -37.83 -0.46 4.45
N LEU A 698 -37.81 0.86 4.23
CA LEU A 698 -36.99 1.50 3.20
C LEU A 698 -35.50 1.25 3.45
N GLY A 699 -35.02 1.48 4.66
CA GLY A 699 -33.61 1.27 5.04
C GLY A 699 -33.14 -0.17 4.82
N ALA A 700 -33.97 -1.16 5.17
CA ALA A 700 -33.64 -2.58 4.99
C ALA A 700 -33.64 -3.04 3.52
N THR A 701 -34.43 -2.39 2.67
CA THR A 701 -34.62 -2.77 1.26
C THR A 701 -33.50 -2.22 0.35
N ILE A 702 -32.94 -1.06 0.68
CA ILE A 702 -31.96 -0.35 -0.15
C ILE A 702 -30.71 -1.21 -0.47
N PRO A 703 -30.07 -1.93 0.46
CA PRO A 703 -28.90 -2.76 0.14
C PRO A 703 -29.21 -3.91 -0.82
N VAL A 704 -30.39 -4.54 -0.67
CA VAL A 704 -30.82 -5.66 -1.51
C VAL A 704 -31.10 -5.17 -2.94
N VAL A 705 -31.83 -4.06 -3.06
CA VAL A 705 -32.12 -3.41 -4.35
C VAL A 705 -30.83 -2.95 -5.04
N ALA A 706 -29.88 -2.36 -4.29
CA ALA A 706 -28.58 -1.96 -4.83
C ALA A 706 -27.82 -3.13 -5.46
N TRP A 707 -27.81 -4.29 -4.80
CA TRP A 707 -27.17 -5.49 -5.34
C TRP A 707 -27.86 -6.02 -6.60
N GLN A 708 -29.19 -6.04 -6.61
CA GLN A 708 -29.98 -6.45 -7.77
C GLN A 708 -29.80 -5.50 -8.96
N TRP A 709 -29.69 -4.20 -8.72
CA TRP A 709 -29.35 -3.24 -9.75
C TRP A 709 -27.98 -3.48 -10.35
N LEU A 710 -26.95 -3.75 -9.54
CA LEU A 710 -25.63 -4.09 -10.06
C LEU A 710 -25.70 -5.32 -10.98
N LEU A 711 -26.38 -6.38 -10.52
CA LEU A 711 -26.56 -7.60 -11.32
C LEU A 711 -27.29 -7.32 -12.63
N MET A 712 -28.35 -6.50 -12.59
CA MET A 712 -29.10 -6.13 -13.77
C MET A 712 -28.27 -5.26 -14.72
N THR A 713 -27.45 -4.34 -14.22
CA THR A 713 -26.50 -3.57 -15.03
C THR A 713 -25.49 -4.46 -15.72
N LEU A 714 -24.91 -5.42 -15.00
CA LEU A 714 -23.98 -6.39 -15.59
C LEU A 714 -24.68 -7.27 -16.64
N ALA A 715 -25.92 -7.69 -16.40
CA ALA A 715 -26.70 -8.48 -17.34
C ALA A 715 -27.06 -7.69 -18.61
N VAL A 716 -27.48 -6.44 -18.48
CA VAL A 716 -27.83 -5.57 -19.62
C VAL A 716 -26.58 -5.24 -20.44
N VAL A 717 -25.50 -4.80 -19.79
CA VAL A 717 -24.26 -4.43 -20.49
C VAL A 717 -23.60 -5.67 -21.09
N GLY A 718 -23.44 -6.75 -20.32
CA GLY A 718 -22.84 -8.00 -20.79
C GLY A 718 -23.66 -8.69 -21.86
N GLY A 719 -24.99 -8.70 -21.72
CA GLY A 719 -25.92 -9.21 -22.73
C GLY A 719 -25.86 -8.40 -24.03
N HIS A 720 -25.78 -7.07 -23.94
CA HIS A 720 -25.65 -6.22 -25.12
C HIS A 720 -24.29 -6.38 -25.81
N VAL A 721 -23.19 -6.47 -25.06
CA VAL A 721 -21.86 -6.80 -25.60
C VAL A 721 -21.89 -8.14 -26.34
N SER A 722 -22.53 -9.16 -25.74
CA SER A 722 -22.66 -10.49 -26.35
C SER A 722 -23.49 -10.44 -27.64
N TYR A 723 -24.60 -9.69 -27.64
CA TYR A 723 -25.42 -9.47 -28.82
C TYR A 723 -24.65 -8.74 -29.94
N LEU A 724 -23.91 -7.69 -29.62
CA LEU A 724 -23.09 -6.95 -30.61
C LEU A 724 -21.96 -7.82 -31.16
N ALA A 725 -21.34 -8.64 -30.31
CA ALA A 725 -20.29 -9.57 -30.73
C ALA A 725 -20.83 -10.64 -31.68
N TRP A 726 -22.06 -11.11 -31.45
CA TRP A 726 -22.74 -12.09 -32.29
C TRP A 726 -23.27 -11.51 -33.60
N LYS A 727 -23.92 -10.34 -33.54
CA LYS A 727 -24.54 -9.70 -34.73
C LYS A 727 -23.52 -9.05 -35.67
N HIS A 728 -22.45 -8.51 -35.12
CA HIS A 728 -21.42 -7.80 -35.87
C HIS A 728 -20.09 -8.53 -35.72
N ASP A 729 -19.29 -8.14 -34.73
CA ASP A 729 -18.00 -8.73 -34.43
C ASP A 729 -17.52 -8.28 -33.03
N LEU A 730 -16.54 -9.01 -32.48
CA LEU A 730 -16.00 -8.73 -31.15
C LEU A 730 -15.39 -7.31 -31.05
N ARG A 731 -14.79 -6.79 -32.13
CA ARG A 731 -14.17 -5.45 -32.12
C ARG A 731 -15.24 -4.37 -31.95
N SER A 732 -16.34 -4.45 -32.69
CA SER A 732 -17.45 -3.50 -32.57
C SER A 732 -18.09 -3.54 -31.18
N ALA A 733 -18.24 -4.73 -30.60
CA ALA A 733 -18.72 -4.90 -29.23
C ALA A 733 -17.79 -4.26 -28.18
N MET A 734 -16.47 -4.41 -28.36
CA MET A 734 -15.48 -3.80 -27.47
C MET A 734 -15.38 -2.28 -27.64
N ILE A 735 -15.52 -1.76 -28.87
CA ILE A 735 -15.60 -0.31 -29.11
C ILE A 735 -16.79 0.28 -28.35
N TRP A 736 -17.96 -0.37 -28.42
CA TRP A 736 -19.16 0.07 -27.70
C TRP A 736 -18.97 0.01 -26.18
N PHE A 737 -18.44 -1.10 -25.67
CA PHE A 737 -18.21 -1.27 -24.23
C PHE A 737 -17.22 -0.24 -23.68
N VAL A 738 -16.09 -0.05 -24.36
CA VAL A 738 -15.06 0.91 -23.93
C VAL A 738 -15.59 2.34 -24.04
N LYS A 739 -16.36 2.66 -25.10
CA LYS A 739 -17.08 3.93 -25.19
C LYS A 739 -17.95 4.13 -23.94
N LEU A 740 -18.92 3.25 -23.69
CA LEU A 740 -19.85 3.33 -22.56
C LEU A 740 -19.13 3.50 -21.21
N ALA A 741 -18.09 2.69 -20.95
CA ALA A 741 -17.35 2.73 -19.70
C ALA A 741 -16.57 4.04 -19.50
N THR A 742 -16.11 4.66 -20.58
CA THR A 742 -15.27 5.86 -20.55
C THR A 742 -16.01 7.15 -20.91
N ASP A 743 -17.30 7.07 -21.29
CA ASP A 743 -18.14 8.23 -21.62
C ASP A 743 -18.18 9.27 -20.48
N PRO A 744 -18.33 8.88 -19.19
CA PRO A 744 -18.27 9.85 -18.09
C PRO A 744 -16.99 10.70 -18.06
N LEU A 745 -15.84 10.13 -18.42
CA LEU A 745 -14.56 10.86 -18.43
C LEU A 745 -14.51 11.87 -19.57
N THR A 746 -15.03 11.50 -20.73
CA THR A 746 -15.03 12.36 -21.92
C THR A 746 -16.10 13.45 -21.87
N ASP A 747 -17.27 13.17 -21.27
CA ASP A 747 -18.34 14.15 -21.07
C ASP A 747 -17.89 15.30 -20.16
N ILE A 748 -17.10 15.00 -19.11
CA ILE A 748 -16.52 16.05 -18.27
C ILE A 748 -15.60 16.95 -19.10
N ALA A 749 -14.65 16.36 -19.84
CA ALA A 749 -13.73 17.15 -20.66
C ALA A 749 -14.47 17.99 -21.73
N ALA A 750 -15.55 17.45 -22.32
CA ALA A 750 -16.33 18.13 -23.35
C ALA A 750 -17.20 19.26 -22.80
N TYR A 751 -17.83 19.09 -21.62
CA TYR A 751 -18.86 20.00 -21.12
C TYR A 751 -18.44 20.85 -19.92
N TYR A 752 -17.20 20.72 -19.42
CA TYR A 752 -16.68 21.50 -18.28
C TYR A 752 -16.78 23.03 -18.45
N THR A 753 -16.80 23.54 -19.70
CA THR A 753 -16.89 24.98 -20.00
C THR A 753 -18.31 25.49 -20.29
N SER A 754 -19.30 24.59 -20.39
CA SER A 754 -20.70 24.94 -20.70
C SER A 754 -21.47 25.59 -19.53
N PRO A 755 -21.27 25.22 -18.25
CA PRO A 755 -21.99 25.84 -17.12
C PRO A 755 -21.70 27.33 -16.95
N SER A 756 -20.46 27.77 -17.20
CA SER A 756 -20.10 29.19 -17.17
C SER A 756 -20.81 30.00 -18.27
N ARG A 757 -21.06 29.40 -19.44
CA ARG A 757 -21.84 30.02 -20.52
C ARG A 757 -23.34 30.06 -20.20
N LEU A 758 -23.87 29.03 -19.54
CA LEU A 758 -25.26 29.01 -19.09
C LEU A 758 -25.51 30.07 -18.01
N MET A 759 -24.59 30.26 -17.06
CA MET A 759 -24.66 31.34 -16.08
C MET A 759 -24.57 32.72 -16.72
N GLN A 760 -23.69 32.91 -17.71
CA GLN A 760 -23.61 34.16 -18.48
C GLN A 760 -24.89 34.43 -19.28
N ALA A 761 -25.52 33.40 -19.87
CA ALA A 761 -26.79 33.54 -20.59
C ALA A 761 -27.99 33.84 -19.66
N ILE A 762 -27.99 33.27 -18.44
CA ILE A 762 -28.99 33.57 -17.41
C ILE A 762 -28.79 34.99 -16.85
N GLN A 763 -27.55 35.46 -16.70
CA GLN A 763 -27.24 36.83 -16.32
C GLN A 763 -27.60 37.84 -17.42
N ALA A 764 -27.34 37.53 -18.69
CA ALA A 764 -27.75 38.36 -19.82
C ALA A 764 -29.27 38.53 -19.91
N ARG A 765 -30.05 37.46 -19.67
CA ARG A 765 -31.52 37.54 -19.61
C ARG A 765 -32.09 38.28 -18.40
N LYS A 766 -31.34 38.38 -17.29
CA LYS A 766 -31.72 39.21 -16.14
C LYS A 766 -31.38 40.69 -16.33
N GLY A 767 -30.45 41.02 -17.23
CA GLY A 767 -30.11 42.40 -17.59
C GLY A 767 -31.08 43.06 -18.56
N GLU A 768 -31.92 42.30 -19.26
CA GLU A 768 -32.96 42.81 -20.17
C GLU A 768 -34.33 43.00 -19.51
N ALA A 769 -34.47 42.68 -18.21
CA ALA A 769 -35.72 42.78 -17.45
C ALA A 769 -35.64 43.74 -16.25
N LEU A 770 -34.72 44.72 -16.28
CA LEU A 770 -34.62 45.83 -15.33
C LEU A 770 -34.56 47.17 -16.09
#